data_AF-A0A2E7HR14-F1
#
_entry.id   AF-A0A2E7HR14-F1
#
_cell.length_a   1.000
_cell.length_b   1.000
_cell.length_c   1.000
_cell.angle_alpha   90.00
_cell.angle_beta   90.00
_cell.angle_gamma   90.00
#
_symmetry.space_group_name_H-M   'P 1'
#
loop_
_entity.id
_entity.type
_entity.pdbx_description
1 polymer ?
#
loop_
_entity_poly.entity_id
_entity_poly.type
_entity_poly.pdbx_seq_one_letter_code
_entity_poly.pdbx_strand_id
1 'polypeptide(L)'
;MISSLLNLTKTLPLCLTFFATSLIHSYGFAETKAHWIWPDKAEKSESAYFRKEIVLPAGEIKSAKLQATCDNGFKLFINEKQALSGNNWGSNYTAEVKKFLQPGKKNAIAVEGINQGGVGGFVMQLILDQGPKKKTVIATDTTWVAHRKFYGQWKKAGFGEKGWTKVISNGKMGDGPWGDVFGGKAKGGDAVSSLKPASDEIKLAKGFESELIYTVPKKERGSWVSICVDDKGRLITSDQGGQGLYRIDVSQEEAKVERLQINITSAQGLLHAFGSLWVNVNGKGAGVYRFTDTNGDGAYDKKELIKSLSGGGEHGPHALVLGPDGKHIYVVGGNMTKLPEMESSRVPTNWGEDHLLKRLPDARGHAKNIRAPGGWIARFGKDGKNWETIAMGFRNTYDMAFNIDGELFAYDSDMEWDAGTPWYRPTRFYHVTSGADFGWRTGTGKWPQWYPDCLPPAYGIGPGSPVGVTSGLGSKFPSKYQKAIYCLDWTYGTMSAMHLKPKGSSYLAEREEFVASAKLRMTDAVINPMDGAMYFTVGGRGGQSALYRVTYTGKEDTAPALEGSAFSDERSLRTTIESHHVAGKGTIDKVWKHLGHEDRHIRWAARVALEHQPVEQWQDRTLKERSPQASLTALCALARHGESTIQGKLLTALEKLNLGSLTKSQQLELLRVYQLTFIRMGKPDQKVAEKLAKNLDIHYPSPHSELNRELVTLLVFLKSPNVVGKTLALMSQSSDQKKYNWSKELLSRNGGYARAFVATADSSPQRDQIHFAKELRNMDVHWKKKQWLEYFRWYKKAEGFKGGNSFSGFLKNFRNEALVHLPEELKEEVEMIQKETSNQGPPFEVEASLEVGILGQQMRFNKDSLSVNAGKNVELIFHNDDTLPLMHNLLLVKPGSRMEIVNEAIAMGADGMANNYVPDNANILASTPLIQIGNSYKLYFKAPAKAGNYEFVCTYPGHGLTMWGTLLVE
;
A
#
# COMPACT_ATOMS: atom_id res chain seq x y z
N MET A 1 56.64 57.84 -25.39
CA MET A 1 56.65 58.71 -26.60
C MET A 1 56.82 57.81 -27.82
N ILE A 2 56.15 57.96 -28.96
CA ILE A 2 55.03 58.80 -29.46
C ILE A 2 54.32 57.95 -30.56
N SER A 3 53.10 58.29 -31.03
CA SER A 3 52.35 57.44 -31.99
C SER A 3 51.68 58.16 -33.18
N SER A 4 51.45 57.35 -34.24
CA SER A 4 50.30 57.35 -35.18
C SER A 4 50.15 58.43 -36.28
N LEU A 5 49.60 57.96 -37.41
CA LEU A 5 49.49 58.52 -38.78
C LEU A 5 48.34 57.73 -39.51
N LEU A 6 47.74 58.07 -40.66
CA LEU A 6 47.84 59.16 -41.67
C LEU A 6 46.51 59.21 -42.51
N ASN A 7 46.19 60.37 -43.12
CA ASN A 7 45.67 60.65 -44.50
C ASN A 7 44.87 59.62 -45.37
N LEU A 8 44.03 60.01 -46.37
CA LEU A 8 43.26 61.24 -46.69
C LEU A 8 42.26 60.97 -47.87
N THR A 9 41.08 61.64 -47.87
CA THR A 9 40.10 62.00 -48.95
C THR A 9 40.13 61.33 -50.36
N LYS A 10 38.99 61.00 -51.01
CA LYS A 10 38.01 61.88 -51.76
C LYS A 10 36.85 61.00 -52.36
N THR A 11 35.67 61.41 -52.88
CA THR A 11 34.81 62.64 -52.95
C THR A 11 33.40 62.33 -53.55
N LEU A 12 32.37 63.15 -53.23
CA LEU A 12 31.05 63.37 -53.91
C LEU A 12 29.98 62.24 -53.92
N PRO A 13 28.66 62.58 -54.06
CA PRO A 13 27.98 63.87 -53.94
C PRO A 13 26.93 63.93 -52.79
N LEU A 14 26.10 64.99 -52.74
CA LEU A 14 25.37 65.46 -51.55
C LEU A 14 23.85 65.20 -51.56
N CYS A 15 23.26 64.89 -50.41
CA CYS A 15 21.86 65.17 -50.06
C CYS A 15 21.72 65.38 -48.54
N LEU A 16 20.83 66.29 -48.12
CA LEU A 16 20.68 66.68 -46.71
C LEU A 16 19.72 65.76 -45.95
N THR A 17 20.08 65.40 -44.71
CA THR A 17 19.15 64.90 -43.69
C THR A 17 19.45 65.54 -42.34
N PHE A 18 18.40 65.89 -41.58
CA PHE A 18 18.52 66.51 -40.26
C PHE A 18 19.04 65.49 -39.22
N PHE A 19 19.92 65.94 -38.33
CA PHE A 19 20.24 65.23 -37.09
C PHE A 19 19.22 65.58 -36.00
N ALA A 20 18.72 64.56 -35.31
CA ALA A 20 18.02 64.68 -34.03
C ALA A 20 18.60 63.65 -33.05
N THR A 21 18.78 64.01 -31.79
CA THR A 21 19.55 63.24 -30.81
C THR A 21 18.77 62.04 -30.25
N SER A 22 19.38 60.85 -30.32
CA SER A 22 18.82 59.62 -29.76
C SER A 22 19.36 59.34 -28.35
N LEU A 23 18.46 59.30 -27.35
CA LEU A 23 18.82 58.79 -26.02
C LEU A 23 19.04 57.27 -26.09
N ILE A 24 20.27 56.83 -25.80
CA ILE A 24 20.59 55.41 -25.63
C ILE A 24 20.00 54.92 -24.30
N HIS A 25 18.89 54.20 -24.36
CA HIS A 25 18.39 53.43 -23.21
C HIS A 25 19.13 52.09 -23.13
N SER A 26 20.01 51.97 -22.14
CA SER A 26 20.73 50.73 -21.81
C SER A 26 19.76 49.65 -21.31
N TYR A 27 19.37 48.71 -22.17
CA TYR A 27 18.59 47.55 -21.75
C TYR A 27 19.46 46.58 -20.93
N GLY A 28 19.47 46.79 -19.60
CA GLY A 28 19.96 45.80 -18.65
C GLY A 28 19.08 44.55 -18.65
N PHE A 29 19.69 43.37 -18.49
CA PHE A 29 18.96 42.10 -18.35
C PHE A 29 18.27 42.01 -16.99
N ALA A 30 17.06 42.55 -16.89
CA ALA A 30 16.17 42.28 -15.76
C ALA A 30 15.63 40.84 -15.86
N GLU A 31 15.83 40.03 -14.83
CA GLU A 31 15.36 38.65 -14.78
C GLU A 31 13.83 38.60 -14.67
N THR A 32 13.15 38.25 -15.77
CA THR A 32 11.69 38.32 -15.91
C THR A 32 10.98 37.18 -15.18
N LYS A 33 10.87 37.26 -13.85
CA LYS A 33 10.12 36.30 -13.03
C LYS A 33 8.66 36.26 -13.47
N ALA A 34 8.14 35.05 -13.71
CA ALA A 34 6.75 34.84 -14.08
C ALA A 34 5.78 35.26 -12.96
N HIS A 35 4.59 35.72 -13.32
CA HIS A 35 3.50 36.04 -12.40
C HIS A 35 2.43 34.96 -12.40
N TRP A 36 1.85 34.68 -11.25
CA TRP A 36 0.59 33.94 -11.11
C TRP A 36 -0.57 34.84 -11.54
N ILE A 37 -1.19 34.54 -12.67
CA ILE A 37 -2.27 35.34 -13.27
C ILE A 37 -3.63 34.68 -13.14
N TRP A 38 -4.68 35.49 -13.03
CA TRP A 38 -6.10 35.10 -13.09
C TRP A 38 -6.91 36.26 -13.72
N PRO A 39 -8.14 36.09 -14.25
CA PRO A 39 -8.87 37.19 -14.88
C PRO A 39 -9.14 38.33 -13.88
N ASP A 40 -9.60 37.96 -12.69
CA ASP A 40 -10.01 38.82 -11.58
C ASP A 40 -10.11 37.93 -10.31
N LYS A 41 -11.06 38.19 -9.40
CA LYS A 41 -11.33 37.31 -8.26
C LYS A 41 -11.88 35.97 -8.74
N ALA A 42 -11.27 34.88 -8.27
CA ALA A 42 -11.72 33.52 -8.54
C ALA A 42 -13.19 33.26 -8.15
N GLU A 43 -13.93 32.62 -9.06
CA GLU A 43 -15.25 32.04 -8.83
C GLU A 43 -15.14 30.58 -8.33
N LYS A 44 -16.21 30.03 -7.78
CA LYS A 44 -16.23 28.64 -7.28
C LYS A 44 -16.42 27.66 -8.43
N SER A 45 -15.43 26.80 -8.67
CA SER A 45 -15.49 25.71 -9.66
C SER A 45 -15.63 26.22 -11.10
N GLU A 46 -14.63 26.98 -11.54
CA GLU A 46 -14.57 27.76 -12.76
C GLU A 46 -13.56 27.23 -13.80
N SER A 47 -13.71 27.67 -15.05
CA SER A 47 -12.68 27.57 -16.10
C SER A 47 -12.40 28.96 -16.67
N ALA A 48 -11.13 29.38 -16.62
CA ALA A 48 -10.67 30.65 -17.15
C ALA A 48 -9.83 30.43 -18.42
N TYR A 49 -10.12 31.19 -19.47
CA TYR A 49 -9.41 31.12 -20.74
C TYR A 49 -8.40 32.25 -20.83
N PHE A 50 -7.12 31.96 -21.03
CA PHE A 50 -6.03 32.93 -21.10
C PHE A 50 -5.41 32.96 -22.50
N ARG A 51 -4.95 34.13 -22.94
CA ARG A 51 -4.35 34.31 -24.27
C ARG A 51 -3.20 35.31 -24.25
N LYS A 52 -2.18 35.03 -25.07
CA LYS A 52 -1.12 35.96 -25.44
C LYS A 52 -0.74 35.77 -26.90
N GLU A 53 -0.74 36.85 -27.68
CA GLU A 53 0.01 36.91 -28.93
C GLU A 53 1.45 37.36 -28.69
N ILE A 54 2.38 36.68 -29.37
CA ILE A 54 3.81 37.01 -29.41
C ILE A 54 4.28 37.01 -30.86
N VAL A 55 5.16 37.95 -31.22
CA VAL A 55 5.92 37.90 -32.48
C VAL A 55 7.28 37.35 -32.15
N LEU A 56 7.64 36.22 -32.74
CA LEU A 56 8.98 35.66 -32.58
C LEU A 56 9.94 36.29 -33.59
N PRO A 57 11.18 36.64 -33.21
CA PRO A 57 12.17 37.12 -34.17
C PRO A 57 12.44 36.06 -35.24
N ALA A 58 12.79 36.51 -36.45
CA ALA A 58 13.27 35.62 -37.50
C ALA A 58 14.66 35.05 -37.12
N GLY A 59 14.94 33.82 -37.55
CA GLY A 59 16.15 33.08 -37.24
C GLY A 59 15.89 31.69 -36.66
N GLU A 60 16.95 30.94 -36.42
CA GLU A 60 16.84 29.60 -35.82
C GLU A 60 16.47 29.69 -34.33
N ILE A 61 15.61 28.79 -33.88
CA ILE A 61 15.41 28.46 -32.47
C ILE A 61 15.99 27.05 -32.29
N LYS A 62 16.95 26.86 -31.39
CA LYS A 62 17.60 25.56 -31.17
C LYS A 62 16.68 24.62 -30.39
N SER A 63 16.15 25.11 -29.28
CA SER A 63 15.15 24.45 -28.42
C SER A 63 14.17 25.48 -27.85
N ALA A 64 12.99 25.02 -27.43
CA ALA A 64 11.95 25.85 -26.85
C ALA A 64 11.29 25.10 -25.69
N LYS A 65 11.84 25.25 -24.49
CA LYS A 65 11.33 24.60 -23.28
C LYS A 65 10.18 25.40 -22.70
N LEU A 66 8.97 24.84 -22.75
CA LEU A 66 7.81 25.33 -22.02
C LEU A 66 7.77 24.71 -20.62
N GLN A 67 7.47 25.52 -19.62
CA GLN A 67 7.06 25.10 -18.27
C GLN A 67 5.76 25.81 -17.91
N ALA A 68 4.79 25.11 -17.32
CA ALA A 68 3.53 25.71 -16.89
C ALA A 68 2.88 24.95 -15.74
N THR A 69 2.06 25.63 -14.94
CA THR A 69 1.16 24.99 -13.98
C THR A 69 -0.05 25.87 -13.65
N CYS A 70 -1.07 25.29 -13.02
CA CYS A 70 -2.33 25.94 -12.67
C CYS A 70 -2.97 25.23 -11.47
N ASP A 71 -3.75 25.96 -10.67
CA ASP A 71 -4.34 25.52 -9.39
C ASP A 71 -4.80 24.05 -9.39
N ASN A 72 -5.88 23.73 -10.13
CA ASN A 72 -6.41 22.36 -10.22
C ASN A 72 -6.34 21.75 -11.63
N GLY A 73 -5.84 22.51 -12.61
CA GLY A 73 -5.39 21.95 -13.88
C GLY A 73 -5.39 22.94 -15.04
N PHE A 74 -4.79 22.55 -16.15
CA PHE A 74 -4.79 23.36 -17.37
C PHE A 74 -4.60 22.53 -18.65
N LYS A 75 -5.00 23.11 -19.78
CA LYS A 75 -4.60 22.71 -21.14
C LYS A 75 -4.04 23.93 -21.86
N LEU A 76 -2.78 23.86 -22.28
CA LEU A 76 -2.07 24.92 -22.99
C LEU A 76 -1.88 24.52 -24.46
N PHE A 77 -2.20 25.46 -25.35
CA PHE A 77 -2.14 25.36 -26.80
C PHE A 77 -1.17 26.41 -27.35
N ILE A 78 -0.43 26.03 -28.40
CA ILE A 78 0.41 26.93 -29.18
C ILE A 78 -0.02 26.77 -30.64
N ASN A 79 -0.49 27.86 -31.25
CA ASN A 79 -1.04 27.87 -32.61
C ASN A 79 -2.05 26.72 -32.82
N GLU A 80 -3.13 26.75 -32.03
CA GLU A 80 -4.25 25.79 -31.99
C GLU A 80 -3.93 24.36 -31.51
N LYS A 81 -2.67 23.89 -31.63
CA LYS A 81 -2.18 22.57 -31.22
C LYS A 81 -1.93 22.52 -29.71
N GLN A 82 -2.37 21.44 -29.03
CA GLN A 82 -2.11 21.27 -27.59
C GLN A 82 -0.62 20.96 -27.37
N ALA A 83 0.03 21.75 -26.52
CA ALA A 83 1.46 21.72 -26.30
C ALA A 83 1.84 21.22 -24.88
N LEU A 84 0.97 21.43 -23.88
CA LEU A 84 1.16 20.97 -22.51
C LEU A 84 -0.18 20.88 -21.76
N SER A 85 -0.25 20.03 -20.73
CA SER A 85 -1.37 19.93 -19.80
C SER A 85 -0.91 19.44 -18.42
N GLY A 86 -1.68 19.77 -17.39
CA GLY A 86 -1.42 19.37 -16.00
C GLY A 86 -2.68 19.50 -15.12
N ASN A 87 -2.58 19.05 -13.85
CA ASN A 87 -3.72 18.85 -12.94
C ASN A 87 -3.44 19.21 -11.46
N ASN A 88 -2.34 19.90 -11.15
CA ASN A 88 -1.94 20.24 -9.77
C ASN A 88 -0.87 21.35 -9.77
N TRP A 89 -1.14 22.50 -9.14
CA TRP A 89 -0.18 23.62 -9.09
C TRP A 89 1.20 23.25 -8.53
N GLY A 90 1.27 22.35 -7.55
CA GLY A 90 2.50 21.90 -6.89
C GLY A 90 3.35 20.95 -7.75
N SER A 91 3.35 21.15 -9.07
CA SER A 91 4.04 20.32 -10.05
C SER A 91 4.57 21.17 -11.21
N ASN A 92 5.84 21.01 -11.53
CA ASN A 92 6.53 21.61 -12.67
C ASN A 92 6.27 20.78 -13.95
N TYR A 93 5.18 21.05 -14.67
CA TYR A 93 4.94 20.36 -15.95
C TYR A 93 5.77 21.00 -17.06
N THR A 94 6.46 20.20 -17.86
CA THR A 94 7.36 20.70 -18.91
C THR A 94 7.18 19.98 -20.25
N ALA A 95 7.39 20.71 -21.37
CA ALA A 95 7.44 20.15 -22.72
C ALA A 95 8.45 20.91 -23.61
N GLU A 96 8.99 20.23 -24.63
CA GLU A 96 9.72 20.84 -25.74
C GLU A 96 8.72 21.19 -26.86
N VAL A 97 8.61 22.47 -27.21
CA VAL A 97 7.53 23.02 -28.03
C VAL A 97 7.99 23.67 -29.34
N LYS A 98 9.27 23.58 -29.71
CA LYS A 98 9.84 24.15 -30.97
C LYS A 98 9.00 23.81 -32.19
N LYS A 99 8.49 22.56 -32.29
CA LYS A 99 7.63 22.06 -33.37
C LYS A 99 6.24 22.71 -33.50
N PHE A 100 5.84 23.54 -32.54
CA PHE A 100 4.56 24.28 -32.56
C PHE A 100 4.73 25.78 -32.86
N LEU A 101 5.96 26.30 -32.76
CA LEU A 101 6.29 27.72 -32.95
C LEU A 101 6.60 28.03 -34.41
N GLN A 102 6.37 29.29 -34.80
CA GLN A 102 6.64 29.84 -36.12
C GLN A 102 7.56 31.07 -35.98
N PRO A 103 8.89 30.92 -36.13
CA PRO A 103 9.82 32.06 -36.13
C PRO A 103 9.48 33.09 -37.20
N GLY A 104 9.72 34.37 -36.93
CA GLY A 104 9.39 35.48 -37.83
C GLY A 104 7.89 35.74 -38.03
N LYS A 105 6.99 35.05 -37.32
CA LYS A 105 5.53 35.19 -37.43
C LYS A 105 4.87 35.47 -36.07
N LYS A 106 3.61 35.91 -36.12
CA LYS A 106 2.72 35.91 -34.96
C LYS A 106 2.45 34.47 -34.51
N ASN A 107 2.54 34.24 -33.21
CA ASN A 107 2.18 32.99 -32.54
C ASN A 107 1.15 33.30 -31.45
N ALA A 108 0.15 32.44 -31.29
CA ALA A 108 -0.77 32.50 -30.18
C ALA A 108 -0.42 31.43 -29.15
N ILE A 109 -0.21 31.84 -27.90
CA ILE A 109 -0.27 30.96 -26.73
C ILE A 109 -1.65 31.13 -26.12
N ALA A 110 -2.35 30.02 -25.87
CA ALA A 110 -3.73 29.99 -25.42
C ALA A 110 -3.92 28.89 -24.38
N VAL A 111 -4.63 29.18 -23.29
CA VAL A 111 -4.72 28.28 -22.13
C VAL A 111 -6.15 28.19 -21.63
N GLU A 112 -6.61 26.99 -21.33
CA GLU A 112 -7.77 26.74 -20.48
C GLU A 112 -7.24 26.36 -19.10
N GLY A 113 -7.41 27.22 -18.09
CA GLY A 113 -7.05 26.98 -16.70
C GLY A 113 -8.27 26.64 -15.85
N ILE A 114 -8.10 25.76 -14.86
CA ILE A 114 -9.19 25.17 -14.06
C ILE A 114 -8.91 25.42 -12.57
N ASN A 115 -9.91 25.98 -11.89
CA ASN A 115 -9.92 26.21 -10.44
C ASN A 115 -11.22 25.64 -9.85
N GLN A 116 -11.10 24.79 -8.83
CA GLN A 116 -12.22 24.12 -8.16
C GLN A 116 -12.68 24.86 -6.89
N GLY A 117 -11.83 25.72 -6.31
CA GLY A 117 -12.16 26.63 -5.22
C GLY A 117 -10.93 27.06 -4.42
N GLY A 118 -10.82 28.35 -4.13
CA GLY A 118 -9.65 28.95 -3.51
C GLY A 118 -9.23 30.22 -4.24
N VAL A 119 -7.95 30.58 -4.15
CA VAL A 119 -7.36 31.64 -4.99
C VAL A 119 -6.87 31.00 -6.28
N GLY A 120 -7.55 31.28 -7.40
CA GLY A 120 -7.14 30.80 -8.71
C GLY A 120 -5.80 31.38 -9.15
N GLY A 121 -5.00 30.56 -9.84
CA GLY A 121 -3.71 30.99 -10.38
C GLY A 121 -3.25 30.10 -11.54
N PHE A 122 -2.80 30.74 -12.62
CA PHE A 122 -2.08 30.11 -13.74
C PHE A 122 -0.71 30.77 -13.90
N VAL A 123 0.32 29.99 -14.22
CA VAL A 123 1.68 30.50 -14.45
C VAL A 123 2.40 29.69 -15.53
N MET A 124 3.15 30.37 -16.40
CA MET A 124 4.03 29.70 -17.38
C MET A 124 5.31 30.49 -17.67
N GLN A 125 6.33 29.78 -18.14
CA GLN A 125 7.49 30.35 -18.82
C GLN A 125 7.89 29.51 -20.02
N LEU A 126 8.16 30.17 -21.15
CA LEU A 126 8.66 29.59 -22.39
C LEU A 126 10.08 30.13 -22.62
N ILE A 127 11.05 29.23 -22.55
CA ILE A 127 12.48 29.53 -22.67
C ILE A 127 12.94 29.10 -24.06
N LEU A 128 13.25 30.07 -24.91
CA LEU A 128 13.76 29.88 -26.26
C LEU A 128 15.29 29.99 -26.25
N ASP A 129 15.99 28.94 -26.70
CA ASP A 129 17.43 28.99 -26.93
C ASP A 129 17.69 29.34 -28.41
N GLN A 130 18.48 30.39 -28.65
CA GLN A 130 18.85 30.87 -29.98
C GLN A 130 20.38 30.87 -30.19
N GLY A 131 21.14 30.11 -29.38
CA GLY A 131 22.59 30.00 -29.46
C GLY A 131 23.36 30.63 -28.30
N PRO A 132 24.71 30.60 -28.35
CA PRO A 132 25.59 30.60 -27.16
C PRO A 132 25.45 31.75 -26.15
N LYS A 133 24.89 32.90 -26.56
CA LYS A 133 24.63 34.06 -25.68
C LYS A 133 23.25 34.68 -25.90
N LYS A 134 22.29 33.98 -26.51
CA LYS A 134 20.94 34.50 -26.79
C LYS A 134 19.86 33.52 -26.35
N LYS A 135 19.21 33.86 -25.23
CA LYS A 135 18.00 33.20 -24.74
C LYS A 135 16.89 34.23 -24.59
N THR A 136 15.66 33.84 -24.90
CA THR A 136 14.48 34.68 -24.74
C THR A 136 13.48 33.96 -23.85
N VAL A 137 13.05 34.61 -22.77
CA VAL A 137 12.03 34.08 -21.85
C VAL A 137 10.73 34.84 -22.08
N ILE A 138 9.63 34.10 -22.23
CA ILE A 138 8.27 34.63 -22.38
C ILE A 138 7.44 34.03 -21.25
N ALA A 139 6.93 34.86 -20.35
CA ALA A 139 6.27 34.43 -19.12
C ALA A 139 4.81 34.89 -19.04
N THR A 140 4.08 34.42 -18.03
CA THR A 140 2.82 35.05 -17.57
C THR A 140 3.10 36.37 -16.87
N ASP A 141 2.35 37.40 -17.24
CA ASP A 141 2.39 38.76 -16.68
C ASP A 141 1.04 39.47 -16.92
N THR A 142 0.90 40.72 -16.46
CA THR A 142 -0.33 41.53 -16.62
C THR A 142 -0.56 42.06 -18.04
N THR A 143 0.25 41.64 -19.02
CA THR A 143 0.06 41.92 -20.46
C THR A 143 -0.62 40.76 -21.20
N TRP A 144 -1.00 39.69 -20.48
CA TRP A 144 -1.92 38.67 -20.93
C TRP A 144 -3.37 39.15 -20.84
N VAL A 145 -4.24 38.57 -21.67
CA VAL A 145 -5.69 38.77 -21.61
C VAL A 145 -6.40 37.47 -21.28
N ALA A 146 -7.59 37.57 -20.69
CA ALA A 146 -8.41 36.42 -20.33
C ALA A 146 -9.90 36.63 -20.60
N HIS A 147 -10.65 35.54 -20.57
CA HIS A 147 -12.10 35.55 -20.66
C HIS A 147 -12.72 34.36 -19.89
N ARG A 148 -13.92 34.56 -19.32
CA ARG A 148 -14.61 33.57 -18.46
C ARG A 148 -15.52 32.59 -19.22
N LYS A 149 -15.57 32.69 -20.56
CA LYS A 149 -16.36 31.80 -21.45
C LYS A 149 -15.58 31.49 -22.74
N PHE A 150 -15.75 30.28 -23.27
CA PHE A 150 -15.16 29.85 -24.54
C PHE A 150 -15.89 30.46 -25.76
N TYR A 151 -15.16 31.04 -26.71
CA TYR A 151 -15.70 31.49 -28.01
C TYR A 151 -14.69 31.33 -29.16
N GLY A 152 -15.14 30.78 -30.30
CA GLY A 152 -14.47 30.90 -31.60
C GLY A 152 -13.05 30.32 -31.72
N GLN A 153 -12.26 30.85 -32.67
CA GLN A 153 -10.88 30.43 -32.97
C GLN A 153 -9.83 31.10 -32.05
N TRP A 154 -10.14 31.32 -30.76
CA TRP A 154 -9.28 32.08 -29.82
C TRP A 154 -7.84 31.56 -29.68
N LYS A 155 -7.63 30.26 -29.92
CA LYS A 155 -6.31 29.58 -29.89
C LYS A 155 -5.40 29.89 -31.10
N LYS A 156 -5.90 30.66 -32.07
CA LYS A 156 -5.23 30.99 -33.35
C LYS A 156 -4.55 32.35 -33.29
N ALA A 157 -3.44 32.50 -34.02
CA ALA A 157 -2.80 33.79 -34.22
C ALA A 157 -3.63 34.67 -35.17
N GLY A 158 -3.76 35.97 -34.87
CA GLY A 158 -4.62 36.91 -35.59
C GLY A 158 -6.07 36.94 -35.12
N PHE A 159 -6.43 36.22 -34.05
CA PHE A 159 -7.76 36.32 -33.44
C PHE A 159 -7.91 37.62 -32.64
N GLY A 160 -9.00 38.37 -32.88
CA GLY A 160 -9.24 39.68 -32.28
C GLY A 160 -9.75 39.60 -30.84
N GLU A 161 -9.15 40.40 -29.95
CA GLU A 161 -9.36 40.31 -28.49
C GLU A 161 -10.62 41.07 -27.98
N LYS A 162 -11.61 41.30 -28.86
CA LYS A 162 -12.84 42.02 -28.51
C LYS A 162 -13.62 41.25 -27.43
N GLY A 163 -13.79 41.86 -26.26
CA GLY A 163 -14.45 41.27 -25.10
C GLY A 163 -13.51 40.54 -24.12
N TRP A 164 -12.22 40.41 -24.41
CA TRP A 164 -11.23 39.88 -23.48
C TRP A 164 -10.76 40.99 -22.52
N THR A 165 -10.58 40.65 -21.24
CA THR A 165 -10.10 41.57 -20.20
C THR A 165 -8.61 41.35 -19.92
N LYS A 166 -7.91 42.34 -19.36
CA LYS A 166 -6.55 42.14 -18.84
C LYS A 166 -6.61 41.28 -17.57
N VAL A 167 -5.60 40.44 -17.38
CA VAL A 167 -5.46 39.63 -16.14
C VAL A 167 -4.94 40.46 -14.97
N ILE A 168 -5.31 40.06 -13.76
CA ILE A 168 -4.63 40.47 -12.53
C ILE A 168 -3.46 39.53 -12.21
N SER A 169 -2.56 40.00 -11.34
CA SER A 169 -1.41 39.25 -10.83
C SER A 169 -1.62 38.93 -9.35
N ASN A 170 -1.86 37.67 -9.02
CA ASN A 170 -2.07 37.20 -7.65
C ASN A 170 -0.76 36.92 -6.88
N GLY A 171 0.39 36.99 -7.55
CA GLY A 171 1.73 36.86 -6.95
C GLY A 171 2.81 36.71 -8.03
N LYS A 172 4.08 36.85 -7.66
CA LYS A 172 5.25 36.50 -8.50
C LYS A 172 5.70 35.06 -8.20
N MET A 173 6.50 34.49 -9.09
CA MET A 173 7.14 33.19 -8.86
C MET A 173 8.05 33.27 -7.63
N GLY A 174 7.78 32.44 -6.63
CA GLY A 174 8.38 32.52 -5.29
C GLY A 174 7.40 32.96 -4.19
N ASP A 175 6.33 33.68 -4.52
CA ASP A 175 5.39 34.23 -3.52
C ASP A 175 4.41 33.15 -3.00
N GLY A 176 4.01 33.28 -1.72
CA GLY A 176 2.97 32.44 -1.14
C GLY A 176 1.58 32.74 -1.72
N PRO A 177 0.66 31.75 -1.81
CA PRO A 177 0.76 30.41 -1.23
C PRO A 177 1.53 29.38 -2.08
N TRP A 178 1.92 29.70 -3.32
CA TRP A 178 2.41 28.69 -4.28
C TRP A 178 3.94 28.48 -4.29
N GLY A 179 4.73 29.50 -3.95
CA GLY A 179 6.20 29.43 -3.93
C GLY A 179 6.86 29.40 -5.32
N ASP A 180 8.11 28.91 -5.39
CA ASP A 180 8.77 28.60 -6.65
C ASP A 180 8.47 27.16 -7.09
N VAL A 181 7.50 27.03 -8.01
CA VAL A 181 7.13 25.75 -8.62
C VAL A 181 8.04 25.35 -9.78
N PHE A 182 8.86 26.25 -10.34
CA PHE A 182 9.72 25.96 -11.50
C PHE A 182 11.14 25.49 -11.11
N GLY A 183 11.61 25.79 -9.89
CA GLY A 183 12.78 25.15 -9.29
C GLY A 183 12.58 23.68 -8.90
N GLY A 184 11.32 23.22 -8.78
CA GLY A 184 11.00 21.82 -8.46
C GLY A 184 11.31 20.83 -9.59
N LYS A 185 11.57 19.55 -9.25
CA LYS A 185 11.82 18.48 -10.23
C LYS A 185 10.70 18.41 -11.28
N ALA A 186 11.08 18.54 -12.55
CA ALA A 186 10.17 18.49 -13.68
C ALA A 186 9.41 17.16 -13.76
N LYS A 187 8.11 17.23 -14.05
CA LYS A 187 7.31 16.10 -14.53
C LYS A 187 7.09 16.29 -16.03
N GLY A 188 7.19 15.21 -16.79
CA GLY A 188 6.59 15.19 -18.12
C GLY A 188 5.09 15.47 -17.99
N GLY A 189 4.57 16.42 -18.77
CA GLY A 189 3.12 16.61 -18.84
C GLY A 189 2.45 15.43 -19.54
N ASP A 190 1.15 15.23 -19.28
CA ASP A 190 0.34 14.26 -20.01
C ASP A 190 0.18 14.71 -21.47
N ALA A 191 1.16 14.35 -22.30
CA ALA A 191 1.13 14.57 -23.73
C ALA A 191 0.10 13.63 -24.35
N VAL A 192 -0.93 14.20 -24.98
CA VAL A 192 -1.97 13.45 -25.71
C VAL A 192 -1.44 13.00 -27.08
N SER A 193 -0.33 12.26 -27.05
CA SER A 193 0.38 11.76 -28.23
C SER A 193 0.69 10.28 -28.04
N SER A 194 0.12 9.47 -28.94
CA SER A 194 0.35 8.03 -29.11
C SER A 194 0.17 7.14 -27.86
N LEU A 195 -1.03 6.55 -27.75
CA LEU A 195 -1.29 5.25 -27.09
C LEU A 195 -0.63 4.06 -27.81
N LYS A 196 0.19 4.32 -28.83
CA LYS A 196 1.18 3.38 -29.36
C LYS A 196 2.52 3.75 -28.71
N PRO A 197 2.87 3.15 -27.55
CA PRO A 197 4.28 3.10 -27.14
C PRO A 197 5.11 2.52 -28.28
N ALA A 198 6.38 2.88 -28.35
CA ALA A 198 7.32 2.09 -29.15
C ALA A 198 7.49 0.70 -28.47
N SER A 199 7.87 -0.33 -29.23
CA SER A 199 7.89 -1.72 -28.71
C SER A 199 8.90 -1.94 -27.58
N ASP A 200 9.89 -1.07 -27.46
CA ASP A 200 10.86 -0.98 -26.35
C ASP A 200 10.30 -0.29 -25.08
N GLU A 201 9.17 0.41 -25.17
CA GLU A 201 8.51 1.06 -24.02
C GLU A 201 7.51 0.16 -23.28
N ILE A 202 7.22 -1.05 -23.79
CA ILE A 202 6.45 -2.08 -23.09
C ILE A 202 7.39 -3.25 -22.75
N LYS A 203 7.69 -3.42 -21.46
CA LYS A 203 8.39 -4.60 -20.96
C LYS A 203 7.45 -5.81 -21.07
N LEU A 204 7.85 -6.84 -21.82
CA LEU A 204 7.10 -8.08 -22.00
C LEU A 204 7.89 -9.28 -21.47
N ALA A 205 7.18 -10.35 -21.11
CA ALA A 205 7.81 -11.66 -20.88
C ALA A 205 8.49 -12.19 -22.16
N LYS A 206 9.51 -13.02 -21.99
CA LYS A 206 10.32 -13.54 -23.10
C LYS A 206 9.45 -14.38 -24.06
N GLY A 207 9.51 -14.05 -25.36
CA GLY A 207 8.77 -14.74 -26.42
C GLY A 207 7.33 -14.25 -26.62
N PHE A 208 6.95 -13.14 -26.00
CA PHE A 208 5.64 -12.50 -26.19
C PHE A 208 5.75 -11.18 -26.94
N GLU A 209 4.74 -10.88 -27.73
CA GLU A 209 4.56 -9.61 -28.42
C GLU A 209 3.22 -8.97 -28.02
N SER A 210 3.13 -7.64 -28.14
CA SER A 210 1.95 -6.87 -27.77
C SER A 210 1.59 -5.86 -28.85
N GLU A 211 0.33 -5.85 -29.24
CA GLU A 211 -0.19 -5.14 -30.40
C GLU A 211 -1.31 -4.18 -29.96
N LEU A 212 -1.27 -2.92 -30.42
CA LEU A 212 -2.36 -1.96 -30.20
C LEU A 212 -3.47 -2.18 -31.23
N ILE A 213 -4.56 -2.82 -30.81
CA ILE A 213 -5.71 -3.16 -31.67
C ILE A 213 -6.64 -1.96 -31.89
N TYR A 214 -6.92 -1.19 -30.83
CA TYR A 214 -7.85 -0.07 -30.92
C TYR A 214 -7.51 1.05 -29.93
N THR A 215 -7.55 2.30 -30.39
CA THR A 215 -7.51 3.50 -29.53
C THR A 215 -8.92 4.05 -29.39
N VAL A 216 -9.45 4.09 -28.16
CA VAL A 216 -10.84 4.46 -27.90
C VAL A 216 -11.05 5.97 -28.09
N PRO A 217 -12.00 6.41 -28.95
CA PRO A 217 -12.39 7.81 -29.06
C PRO A 217 -13.08 8.30 -27.77
N LYS A 218 -12.30 8.73 -26.78
CA LYS A 218 -12.74 8.97 -25.39
C LYS A 218 -13.96 9.91 -25.26
N LYS A 219 -14.15 10.85 -26.19
CA LYS A 219 -15.33 11.75 -26.20
C LYS A 219 -16.64 11.06 -26.58
N GLU A 220 -16.57 9.97 -27.35
CA GLU A 220 -17.71 9.23 -27.90
C GLU A 220 -17.93 7.88 -27.21
N ARG A 221 -16.83 7.28 -26.70
CA ARG A 221 -16.77 5.90 -26.20
C ARG A 221 -16.17 5.76 -24.80
N GLY A 222 -15.88 6.88 -24.16
CA GLY A 222 -15.60 6.97 -22.73
C GLY A 222 -14.23 6.45 -22.30
N SER A 223 -14.19 5.84 -21.12
CA SER A 223 -13.00 5.20 -20.56
C SER A 223 -13.37 3.79 -20.13
N TRP A 224 -12.81 2.77 -20.78
CA TRP A 224 -13.18 1.37 -20.58
C TRP A 224 -12.59 0.81 -19.28
N VAL A 225 -13.38 0.01 -18.56
CA VAL A 225 -13.07 -0.48 -17.20
C VAL A 225 -13.26 -1.99 -16.99
N SER A 226 -13.84 -2.70 -17.96
CA SER A 226 -14.07 -4.14 -17.95
C SER A 226 -14.11 -4.71 -19.36
N ILE A 227 -13.84 -6.01 -19.51
CA ILE A 227 -13.89 -6.75 -20.78
C ILE A 227 -14.33 -8.21 -20.57
N CYS A 228 -15.15 -8.74 -21.49
CA CYS A 228 -15.40 -10.17 -21.61
C CYS A 228 -15.46 -10.59 -23.09
N VAL A 229 -15.63 -11.89 -23.36
CA VAL A 229 -15.85 -12.44 -24.70
C VAL A 229 -17.27 -12.99 -24.80
N ASP A 230 -17.92 -12.83 -25.95
CA ASP A 230 -19.22 -13.45 -26.26
C ASP A 230 -19.09 -14.83 -26.92
N ASP A 231 -20.23 -15.49 -27.13
CA ASP A 231 -20.32 -16.84 -27.71
C ASP A 231 -19.81 -16.96 -29.16
N LYS A 232 -19.57 -15.83 -29.82
CA LYS A 232 -19.06 -15.73 -31.20
C LYS A 232 -17.60 -15.24 -31.23
N GLY A 233 -16.91 -15.21 -30.07
CA GLY A 233 -15.51 -14.80 -29.95
C GLY A 233 -15.28 -13.30 -30.05
N ARG A 234 -16.34 -12.48 -29.99
CA ARG A 234 -16.26 -11.02 -30.06
C ARG A 234 -16.12 -10.47 -28.64
N LEU A 235 -15.38 -9.38 -28.47
CA LEU A 235 -15.14 -8.79 -27.15
C LEU A 235 -16.30 -7.85 -26.80
N ILE A 236 -16.65 -7.74 -25.52
CA ILE A 236 -17.60 -6.75 -25.00
C ILE A 236 -16.92 -5.96 -23.88
N THR A 237 -16.96 -4.64 -23.94
CA THR A 237 -16.38 -3.73 -22.94
C THR A 237 -17.42 -2.75 -22.38
N SER A 238 -17.23 -2.29 -21.14
CA SER A 238 -18.01 -1.19 -20.55
C SER A 238 -17.15 0.05 -20.35
N ASP A 239 -17.69 1.21 -20.69
CA ASP A 239 -17.21 2.50 -20.22
C ASP A 239 -17.55 2.75 -18.73
N GLN A 240 -16.81 3.66 -18.09
CA GLN A 240 -16.97 4.07 -16.70
C GLN A 240 -18.04 5.15 -16.47
N GLY A 241 -18.39 5.96 -17.48
CA GLY A 241 -18.98 7.29 -17.29
C GLY A 241 -19.94 7.77 -18.39
N GLY A 242 -20.97 6.98 -18.69
CA GLY A 242 -22.19 7.43 -19.39
C GLY A 242 -22.26 7.11 -20.88
N GLN A 243 -21.23 6.50 -21.45
CA GLN A 243 -21.16 6.15 -22.88
C GLN A 243 -21.62 4.71 -23.13
N GLY A 244 -21.49 3.83 -22.13
CA GLY A 244 -22.13 2.51 -22.10
C GLY A 244 -21.27 1.36 -22.59
N LEU A 245 -21.90 0.32 -23.13
CA LEU A 245 -21.24 -0.92 -23.54
C LEU A 245 -20.96 -0.96 -25.06
N TYR A 246 -19.83 -1.53 -25.44
CA TYR A 246 -19.35 -1.66 -26.81
C TYR A 246 -19.02 -3.12 -27.11
N ARG A 247 -19.29 -3.56 -28.34
CA ARG A 247 -18.83 -4.87 -28.85
C ARG A 247 -17.73 -4.63 -29.89
N ILE A 248 -16.70 -5.47 -29.86
CA ILE A 248 -15.55 -5.43 -30.76
C ILE A 248 -15.40 -6.78 -31.47
N ASP A 249 -15.54 -6.78 -32.78
CA ASP A 249 -15.09 -7.88 -33.63
C ASP A 249 -13.58 -7.70 -33.92
N VAL A 250 -12.80 -8.72 -33.57
CA VAL A 250 -11.33 -8.80 -33.73
C VAL A 250 -10.90 -9.90 -34.71
N SER A 251 -11.84 -10.47 -35.47
CA SER A 251 -11.57 -11.51 -36.49
C SER A 251 -10.92 -10.96 -37.77
N GLN A 252 -10.85 -9.64 -37.91
CA GLN A 252 -10.34 -8.91 -39.07
C GLN A 252 -9.08 -8.12 -38.68
N GLU A 253 -8.31 -7.66 -39.68
CA GLU A 253 -7.14 -6.81 -39.47
C GLU A 253 -7.50 -5.48 -38.78
N GLU A 254 -8.59 -4.83 -39.22
CA GLU A 254 -9.17 -3.69 -38.52
C GLU A 254 -10.31 -4.12 -37.59
N ALA A 255 -10.17 -3.84 -36.28
CA ALA A 255 -11.17 -4.17 -35.28
C ALA A 255 -12.45 -3.31 -35.41
N LYS A 256 -13.59 -3.96 -35.66
CA LYS A 256 -14.88 -3.28 -35.84
C LYS A 256 -15.56 -3.10 -34.48
N VAL A 257 -15.79 -1.85 -34.07
CA VAL A 257 -16.34 -1.50 -32.75
C VAL A 257 -17.73 -0.87 -32.90
N GLU A 258 -18.76 -1.56 -32.42
CA GLU A 258 -20.14 -1.09 -32.34
C GLU A 258 -20.55 -0.74 -30.89
N ARG A 259 -21.62 0.04 -30.71
CA ARG A 259 -22.23 0.33 -29.41
C ARG A 259 -23.43 -0.58 -29.22
N LEU A 260 -23.49 -1.32 -28.10
CA LEU A 260 -24.66 -2.13 -27.78
C LEU A 260 -25.84 -1.23 -27.39
N GLN A 261 -27.06 -1.62 -27.76
CA GLN A 261 -28.30 -0.88 -27.41
C GLN A 261 -28.74 -1.11 -25.95
N ILE A 262 -27.76 -1.25 -25.04
CA ILE A 262 -27.95 -1.46 -23.61
C ILE A 262 -27.78 -0.11 -22.89
N ASN A 263 -28.86 0.37 -22.27
CA ASN A 263 -28.80 1.55 -21.38
C ASN A 263 -28.27 1.16 -19.99
N ILE A 264 -26.95 0.88 -19.93
CA ILE A 264 -26.11 0.67 -18.74
C ILE A 264 -24.74 1.32 -19.03
N THR A 265 -24.09 1.78 -17.97
CA THR A 265 -22.70 2.28 -17.92
C THR A 265 -22.07 1.77 -16.63
N SER A 266 -20.76 1.94 -16.45
CA SER A 266 -20.07 1.74 -15.17
C SER A 266 -20.13 0.28 -14.68
N ALA A 267 -20.25 -0.67 -15.62
CA ALA A 267 -20.17 -2.08 -15.29
C ALA A 267 -18.71 -2.48 -15.08
N GLN A 268 -18.37 -2.94 -13.87
CA GLN A 268 -17.03 -3.41 -13.52
C GLN A 268 -16.94 -4.94 -13.45
N GLY A 269 -18.04 -5.64 -13.69
CA GLY A 269 -18.06 -7.05 -14.05
C GLY A 269 -18.88 -7.27 -15.31
N LEU A 270 -18.30 -7.96 -16.29
CA LEU A 270 -18.97 -8.43 -17.50
C LEU A 270 -18.69 -9.92 -17.67
N LEU A 271 -19.70 -10.70 -18.00
CA LEU A 271 -19.56 -12.14 -18.23
C LEU A 271 -20.61 -12.61 -19.23
N HIS A 272 -20.21 -13.19 -20.36
CA HIS A 272 -21.14 -13.94 -21.20
C HIS A 272 -21.21 -15.39 -20.69
N ALA A 273 -22.39 -15.81 -20.22
CA ALA A 273 -22.61 -17.15 -19.69
C ALA A 273 -24.09 -17.56 -19.84
N PHE A 274 -24.33 -18.84 -20.10
CA PHE A 274 -25.67 -19.42 -20.24
C PHE A 274 -26.55 -18.75 -21.32
N GLY A 275 -25.95 -18.30 -22.43
CA GLY A 275 -26.67 -17.61 -23.50
C GLY A 275 -27.17 -16.21 -23.10
N SER A 276 -26.43 -15.51 -22.23
CA SER A 276 -26.78 -14.16 -21.78
C SER A 276 -25.54 -13.40 -21.32
N LEU A 277 -25.59 -12.07 -21.47
CA LEU A 277 -24.61 -11.14 -20.92
C LEU A 277 -25.01 -10.76 -19.50
N TRP A 278 -24.18 -11.12 -18.53
CA TRP A 278 -24.32 -10.75 -17.12
C TRP A 278 -23.46 -9.52 -16.84
N VAL A 279 -24.02 -8.57 -16.11
CA VAL A 279 -23.46 -7.21 -15.96
C VAL A 279 -23.57 -6.79 -14.50
N ASN A 280 -22.44 -6.59 -13.83
CA ASN A 280 -22.39 -6.05 -12.46
C ASN A 280 -22.06 -4.56 -12.50
N VAL A 281 -23.05 -3.73 -12.15
CA VAL A 281 -23.01 -2.27 -12.24
C VAL A 281 -22.50 -1.66 -10.94
N ASN A 282 -21.61 -0.68 -11.05
CA ASN A 282 -21.13 0.12 -9.93
C ASN A 282 -21.81 1.49 -9.87
N GLY A 283 -22.19 1.94 -8.66
CA GLY A 283 -22.70 3.28 -8.41
C GLY A 283 -24.20 3.43 -8.67
N LYS A 284 -24.58 4.26 -9.66
CA LYS A 284 -25.99 4.61 -9.88
C LYS A 284 -26.73 3.42 -10.50
N GLY A 285 -27.59 2.77 -9.72
CA GLY A 285 -28.24 1.52 -10.12
C GLY A 285 -27.34 0.31 -9.94
N ALA A 286 -26.49 0.33 -8.90
CA ALA A 286 -25.62 -0.79 -8.57
C ALA A 286 -26.38 -2.10 -8.39
N GLY A 287 -25.85 -3.18 -8.97
CA GLY A 287 -26.51 -4.48 -8.98
C GLY A 287 -26.07 -5.37 -10.13
N VAL A 288 -26.41 -6.66 -10.02
CA VAL A 288 -26.23 -7.64 -11.10
C VAL A 288 -27.48 -7.68 -11.97
N TYR A 289 -27.28 -7.51 -13.27
CA TYR A 289 -28.29 -7.61 -14.32
C TYR A 289 -28.00 -8.78 -15.26
N ARG A 290 -29.05 -9.34 -15.85
CA ARG A 290 -28.97 -10.25 -16.99
C ARG A 290 -29.54 -9.57 -18.23
N PHE A 291 -28.83 -9.71 -19.34
CA PHE A 291 -29.22 -9.29 -20.67
C PHE A 291 -29.26 -10.50 -21.59
N THR A 292 -30.40 -10.76 -22.20
CA THR A 292 -30.63 -11.90 -23.10
C THR A 292 -30.97 -11.36 -24.49
N ASP A 293 -30.50 -12.06 -25.50
CA ASP A 293 -30.93 -11.96 -26.90
C ASP A 293 -31.98 -13.07 -27.09
N THR A 294 -33.26 -12.71 -27.27
CA THR A 294 -34.36 -13.70 -27.33
C THR A 294 -34.73 -14.15 -28.73
N ASN A 295 -34.14 -13.58 -29.78
CA ASN A 295 -34.46 -13.89 -31.18
C ASN A 295 -33.26 -14.42 -32.00
N GLY A 296 -32.02 -14.27 -31.51
CA GLY A 296 -30.78 -14.70 -32.13
C GLY A 296 -30.10 -13.68 -33.05
N ASP A 297 -30.62 -12.46 -33.17
CA ASP A 297 -30.12 -11.43 -34.10
C ASP A 297 -28.81 -10.76 -33.67
N GLY A 298 -28.41 -10.94 -32.40
CA GLY A 298 -27.19 -10.38 -31.81
C GLY A 298 -27.41 -9.12 -30.97
N ALA A 299 -28.63 -8.60 -30.85
CA ALA A 299 -29.02 -7.55 -29.93
C ALA A 299 -29.62 -8.14 -28.64
N TYR A 300 -29.28 -7.53 -27.50
CA TYR A 300 -29.85 -7.92 -26.21
C TYR A 300 -31.16 -7.15 -25.97
N ASP A 301 -32.29 -7.79 -26.30
CA ASP A 301 -33.64 -7.23 -26.25
C ASP A 301 -34.29 -7.32 -24.85
N LYS A 302 -33.93 -8.33 -24.06
CA LYS A 302 -34.47 -8.56 -22.71
C LYS A 302 -33.50 -8.13 -21.61
N LYS A 303 -33.98 -7.31 -20.66
CA LYS A 303 -33.25 -6.86 -19.46
C LYS A 303 -33.91 -7.34 -18.16
N GLU A 304 -33.15 -7.94 -17.26
CA GLU A 304 -33.59 -8.37 -15.93
C GLU A 304 -32.64 -7.86 -14.84
N LEU A 305 -33.16 -7.34 -13.73
CA LEU A 305 -32.40 -7.09 -12.51
C LEU A 305 -32.41 -8.35 -11.65
N ILE A 306 -31.25 -8.90 -11.33
CA ILE A 306 -31.09 -10.16 -10.62
C ILE A 306 -30.92 -9.92 -9.11
N LYS A 307 -30.05 -8.97 -8.73
CA LYS A 307 -29.84 -8.59 -7.33
C LYS A 307 -29.39 -7.13 -7.28
N SER A 308 -30.09 -6.30 -6.50
CA SER A 308 -29.68 -4.92 -6.22
C SER A 308 -28.50 -4.92 -5.23
N LEU A 309 -27.53 -4.04 -5.42
CA LEU A 309 -26.35 -3.92 -4.56
C LEU A 309 -26.21 -2.48 -4.04
N SER A 310 -25.74 -2.34 -2.80
CA SER A 310 -25.53 -1.04 -2.15
C SER A 310 -24.04 -0.74 -2.05
N GLY A 311 -23.47 -0.24 -3.14
CA GLY A 311 -22.04 0.12 -3.25
C GLY A 311 -21.77 1.13 -4.36
N GLY A 312 -20.59 1.77 -4.32
CA GLY A 312 -20.27 2.87 -5.23
C GLY A 312 -18.79 3.26 -5.26
N GLY A 313 -18.34 3.77 -6.40
CA GLY A 313 -17.00 4.33 -6.57
C GLY A 313 -15.89 3.28 -6.62
N GLU A 314 -14.66 3.66 -6.30
CA GLU A 314 -13.46 2.80 -6.42
C GLU A 314 -13.55 1.45 -5.68
N HIS A 315 -14.45 1.32 -4.70
CA HIS A 315 -14.66 0.14 -3.85
C HIS A 315 -16.07 -0.49 -3.97
N GLY A 316 -16.68 -0.32 -5.15
CA GLY A 316 -18.04 -0.78 -5.46
C GLY A 316 -18.17 -2.28 -5.76
N PRO A 317 -19.29 -2.67 -6.39
CA PRO A 317 -19.42 -3.97 -7.04
C PRO A 317 -18.46 -4.06 -8.22
N HIS A 318 -17.77 -5.19 -8.34
CA HIS A 318 -16.75 -5.39 -9.37
C HIS A 318 -17.04 -6.67 -10.18
N ALA A 319 -16.09 -7.59 -10.31
CA ALA A 319 -16.13 -8.63 -11.33
C ALA A 319 -17.23 -9.70 -11.20
N LEU A 320 -17.42 -10.43 -12.30
CA LEU A 320 -18.23 -11.64 -12.45
C LEU A 320 -17.38 -12.72 -13.14
N VAL A 321 -17.35 -13.94 -12.61
CA VAL A 321 -16.70 -15.08 -13.30
C VAL A 321 -17.55 -16.35 -13.22
N LEU A 322 -17.53 -17.15 -14.29
CA LEU A 322 -18.20 -18.45 -14.34
C LEU A 322 -17.41 -19.49 -13.55
N GLY A 323 -18.09 -20.26 -12.71
CA GLY A 323 -17.49 -21.39 -11.99
C GLY A 323 -17.13 -22.56 -12.93
N PRO A 324 -16.06 -23.32 -12.65
CA PRO A 324 -15.65 -24.49 -13.43
C PRO A 324 -16.68 -25.63 -13.38
N ASP A 325 -17.67 -25.55 -12.49
CA ASP A 325 -18.80 -26.48 -12.41
C ASP A 325 -19.89 -26.27 -13.49
N GLY A 326 -19.78 -25.19 -14.27
CA GLY A 326 -20.75 -24.83 -15.31
C GLY A 326 -22.16 -24.52 -14.79
N LYS A 327 -22.30 -24.14 -13.51
CA LYS A 327 -23.60 -23.99 -12.81
C LYS A 327 -23.73 -22.68 -12.04
N HIS A 328 -22.64 -22.15 -11.50
CA HIS A 328 -22.66 -20.93 -10.69
C HIS A 328 -21.86 -19.79 -11.30
N ILE A 329 -22.34 -18.55 -11.12
CA ILE A 329 -21.57 -17.33 -11.35
C ILE A 329 -21.13 -16.79 -10.00
N TYR A 330 -19.85 -16.45 -9.89
CA TYR A 330 -19.25 -15.82 -8.72
C TYR A 330 -19.23 -14.29 -8.93
N VAL A 331 -19.38 -13.52 -7.85
CA VAL A 331 -19.49 -12.06 -7.88
C VAL A 331 -18.73 -11.41 -6.72
N VAL A 332 -18.03 -10.30 -7.00
CA VAL A 332 -17.21 -9.56 -6.03
C VAL A 332 -17.88 -8.25 -5.59
N GLY A 333 -17.79 -7.93 -4.29
CA GLY A 333 -18.03 -6.61 -3.75
C GLY A 333 -16.85 -6.08 -2.92
N GLY A 334 -16.37 -4.88 -3.25
CA GLY A 334 -15.41 -4.15 -2.41
C GLY A 334 -16.01 -3.76 -1.06
N ASN A 335 -15.18 -3.35 -0.08
CA ASN A 335 -15.68 -3.06 1.28
C ASN A 335 -16.61 -1.84 1.42
N MET A 336 -16.83 -1.06 0.36
CA MET A 336 -17.86 -0.02 0.32
C MET A 336 -19.16 -0.51 -0.32
N THR A 337 -19.21 -1.80 -0.70
CA THR A 337 -20.42 -2.51 -1.11
C THR A 337 -20.95 -3.33 0.05
N LYS A 338 -22.09 -2.92 0.61
CA LYS A 338 -22.78 -3.71 1.64
C LYS A 338 -23.12 -5.09 1.08
N LEU A 339 -22.75 -6.15 1.80
CA LEU A 339 -23.20 -7.52 1.53
C LEU A 339 -24.75 -7.51 1.42
N PRO A 340 -25.34 -7.98 0.31
CA PRO A 340 -26.79 -8.09 0.20
C PRO A 340 -27.32 -9.19 1.13
N GLU A 341 -28.64 -9.30 1.24
CA GLU A 341 -29.27 -10.47 1.86
C GLU A 341 -28.98 -11.73 1.03
N MET A 342 -28.61 -12.82 1.70
CA MET A 342 -28.18 -14.07 1.08
C MET A 342 -29.02 -15.23 1.59
N GLU A 343 -29.42 -16.12 0.69
CA GLU A 343 -30.14 -17.35 1.01
C GLU A 343 -29.27 -18.36 1.78
N SER A 344 -27.93 -18.25 1.71
CA SER A 344 -26.99 -19.10 2.45
C SER A 344 -25.59 -18.47 2.62
N SER A 345 -24.75 -19.08 3.45
CA SER A 345 -23.35 -18.64 3.66
C SER A 345 -22.45 -19.82 4.02
N ARG A 346 -21.29 -19.92 3.38
CA ARG A 346 -20.18 -20.79 3.80
C ARG A 346 -19.41 -20.20 4.98
N VAL A 347 -19.38 -18.88 5.10
CA VAL A 347 -18.75 -18.17 6.22
C VAL A 347 -19.71 -18.20 7.43
N PRO A 348 -19.26 -18.57 8.66
CA PRO A 348 -20.07 -18.43 9.86
C PRO A 348 -20.54 -16.99 10.09
N THR A 349 -21.80 -16.80 10.44
CA THR A 349 -22.47 -15.47 10.44
C THR A 349 -22.23 -14.64 11.71
N ASN A 350 -21.44 -15.13 12.65
CA ASN A 350 -21.08 -14.48 13.92
C ASN A 350 -19.87 -13.51 13.80
N TRP A 351 -19.64 -12.95 12.61
CA TRP A 351 -18.46 -12.12 12.32
C TRP A 351 -18.37 -10.89 13.23
N GLY A 352 -17.14 -10.56 13.62
CA GLY A 352 -16.85 -9.43 14.50
C GLY A 352 -15.58 -8.69 14.09
N GLU A 353 -15.32 -7.58 14.78
CA GLU A 353 -14.06 -6.83 14.66
C GLU A 353 -12.92 -7.55 15.41
N ASP A 354 -13.27 -8.29 16.47
CA ASP A 354 -12.43 -9.18 17.28
C ASP A 354 -11.04 -8.61 17.65
N HIS A 355 -11.06 -7.47 18.35
CA HIS A 355 -9.91 -6.87 19.03
C HIS A 355 -10.12 -6.80 20.53
N LEU A 356 -9.10 -7.21 21.30
CA LEU A 356 -9.12 -7.17 22.76
C LEU A 356 -8.91 -5.76 23.32
N LEU A 357 -7.96 -5.01 22.75
CA LEU A 357 -7.71 -3.60 23.08
C LEU A 357 -8.34 -2.67 22.04
N LYS A 358 -8.52 -1.40 22.41
CA LYS A 358 -9.22 -0.40 21.59
C LYS A 358 -8.51 -0.21 20.24
N ARG A 359 -9.13 -0.64 19.13
CA ARG A 359 -8.66 -0.27 17.77
C ARG A 359 -9.11 1.14 17.39
N LEU A 360 -8.30 1.83 16.59
CA LEU A 360 -8.63 3.15 16.04
C LEU A 360 -9.02 3.05 14.55
N PRO A 361 -10.01 3.85 14.09
CA PRO A 361 -10.31 3.97 12.66
C PRO A 361 -9.16 4.68 11.92
N ASP A 362 -9.23 4.72 10.59
CA ASP A 362 -8.28 5.51 9.79
C ASP A 362 -8.23 6.97 10.24
N ALA A 363 -7.02 7.50 10.42
CA ALA A 363 -6.80 8.83 10.98
C ALA A 363 -7.21 10.00 10.05
N ARG A 364 -7.50 9.73 8.78
CA ARG A 364 -8.12 10.67 7.83
C ARG A 364 -9.58 10.30 7.47
N GLY A 365 -10.14 9.31 8.15
CA GLY A 365 -11.54 8.89 8.02
C GLY A 365 -11.84 7.89 6.90
N HIS A 366 -10.85 7.41 6.13
CA HIS A 366 -11.07 6.45 5.06
C HIS A 366 -11.71 5.16 5.57
N ALA A 367 -12.89 4.81 5.06
CA ALA A 367 -13.69 3.66 5.48
C ALA A 367 -13.93 3.55 7.01
N LYS A 368 -13.89 4.66 7.77
CA LYS A 368 -13.97 4.65 9.25
C LYS A 368 -15.24 4.00 9.83
N ASN A 369 -16.34 4.06 9.09
CA ASN A 369 -17.64 3.53 9.49
C ASN A 369 -17.88 2.08 9.00
N ILE A 370 -17.04 1.54 8.13
CA ILE A 370 -17.15 0.17 7.62
C ILE A 370 -16.70 -0.83 8.70
N ARG A 371 -17.33 -1.99 8.74
CA ARG A 371 -17.11 -3.11 9.68
C ARG A 371 -17.02 -4.43 8.91
N ALA A 372 -16.74 -5.54 9.60
CA ALA A 372 -17.04 -6.88 9.08
C ALA A 372 -18.47 -6.93 8.49
N PRO A 373 -18.72 -7.55 7.33
CA PRO A 373 -17.82 -8.43 6.54
C PRO A 373 -16.59 -7.78 5.88
N GLY A 374 -16.58 -6.46 5.67
CA GLY A 374 -15.66 -5.82 4.72
C GLY A 374 -16.03 -6.17 3.27
N GLY A 375 -15.03 -6.30 2.40
CA GLY A 375 -15.22 -6.80 1.04
C GLY A 375 -15.45 -8.32 1.03
N TRP A 376 -16.16 -8.81 0.03
CA TRP A 376 -16.73 -10.16 0.00
C TRP A 376 -16.77 -10.77 -1.41
N ILE A 377 -16.84 -12.10 -1.47
CA ILE A 377 -17.14 -12.89 -2.67
C ILE A 377 -18.33 -13.80 -2.36
N ALA A 378 -19.30 -13.81 -3.27
CA ALA A 378 -20.47 -14.69 -3.23
C ALA A 378 -20.65 -15.40 -4.57
N ARG A 379 -21.57 -16.36 -4.64
CA ARG A 379 -22.02 -16.99 -5.90
C ARG A 379 -23.53 -17.14 -5.96
N PHE A 380 -24.05 -17.30 -7.17
CA PHE A 380 -25.46 -17.59 -7.44
C PHE A 380 -25.59 -18.56 -8.63
N GLY A 381 -26.72 -19.26 -8.75
CA GLY A 381 -26.97 -20.24 -9.81
C GLY A 381 -27.29 -19.59 -11.17
N LYS A 382 -27.17 -20.36 -12.26
CA LYS A 382 -27.44 -19.91 -13.65
C LYS A 382 -28.78 -19.21 -13.90
N ASP A 383 -29.78 -19.39 -13.04
CA ASP A 383 -31.08 -18.72 -13.15
C ASP A 383 -31.12 -17.32 -12.48
N GLY A 384 -30.12 -17.00 -11.66
CA GLY A 384 -29.99 -15.77 -10.88
C GLY A 384 -30.24 -15.93 -9.37
N LYS A 385 -30.63 -17.13 -8.90
CA LYS A 385 -31.10 -17.38 -7.52
C LYS A 385 -30.07 -18.14 -6.67
N ASN A 386 -30.42 -18.37 -5.41
CA ASN A 386 -29.66 -19.15 -4.43
C ASN A 386 -28.30 -18.50 -4.15
N TRP A 387 -28.31 -17.26 -3.67
CA TRP A 387 -27.06 -16.56 -3.35
C TRP A 387 -26.40 -17.17 -2.10
N GLU A 388 -25.10 -17.44 -2.21
CA GLU A 388 -24.28 -18.06 -1.17
C GLU A 388 -23.00 -17.24 -0.96
N THR A 389 -22.77 -16.71 0.24
CA THR A 389 -21.49 -16.07 0.59
C THR A 389 -20.38 -17.12 0.65
N ILE A 390 -19.27 -16.89 -0.05
CA ILE A 390 -18.13 -17.81 -0.12
C ILE A 390 -16.98 -17.34 0.78
N ALA A 391 -16.62 -16.06 0.74
CA ALA A 391 -15.51 -15.50 1.50
C ALA A 391 -15.70 -14.00 1.83
N MET A 392 -15.01 -13.52 2.85
CA MET A 392 -15.03 -12.12 3.32
C MET A 392 -13.68 -11.63 3.86
N GLY A 393 -13.66 -10.44 4.46
CA GLY A 393 -12.45 -9.89 5.08
C GLY A 393 -11.46 -9.30 4.09
N PHE A 394 -11.92 -8.89 2.92
CA PHE A 394 -11.13 -8.15 1.93
C PHE A 394 -11.23 -6.61 2.14
N ARG A 395 -10.31 -5.83 1.57
CA ARG A 395 -10.44 -4.35 1.50
C ARG A 395 -11.17 -3.95 0.22
N ASN A 396 -10.58 -4.29 -0.91
CA ASN A 396 -11.11 -4.10 -2.24
C ASN A 396 -10.49 -5.16 -3.13
N THR A 397 -11.04 -6.37 -3.05
CA THR A 397 -10.88 -7.35 -4.11
C THR A 397 -11.61 -6.80 -5.32
N TYR A 398 -10.89 -6.61 -6.42
CA TYR A 398 -11.50 -6.10 -7.65
C TYR A 398 -11.97 -7.25 -8.52
N ASP A 399 -11.15 -8.30 -8.67
CA ASP A 399 -11.41 -9.41 -9.57
C ASP A 399 -10.80 -10.74 -9.08
N MET A 400 -11.22 -11.83 -9.72
CA MET A 400 -10.95 -13.22 -9.38
C MET A 400 -11.02 -14.16 -10.61
N ALA A 401 -10.16 -15.18 -10.63
CA ALA A 401 -10.15 -16.21 -11.67
C ALA A 401 -9.89 -17.60 -11.09
N PHE A 402 -10.32 -18.63 -11.83
CA PHE A 402 -10.08 -20.04 -11.48
C PHE A 402 -8.79 -20.57 -12.12
N ASN A 403 -8.07 -21.44 -11.42
CA ASN A 403 -6.92 -22.17 -11.95
C ASN A 403 -7.33 -23.51 -12.60
N ILE A 404 -6.33 -24.28 -13.06
CA ILE A 404 -6.51 -25.59 -13.70
C ILE A 404 -7.12 -26.67 -12.80
N ASP A 405 -7.01 -26.52 -11.48
CA ASP A 405 -7.59 -27.42 -10.48
C ASP A 405 -9.04 -27.05 -10.10
N GLY A 406 -9.59 -25.97 -10.68
CA GLY A 406 -10.91 -25.44 -10.33
C GLY A 406 -10.93 -24.60 -9.04
N GLU A 407 -9.76 -24.17 -8.55
CA GLU A 407 -9.59 -23.41 -7.31
C GLU A 407 -9.62 -21.90 -7.59
N LEU A 408 -10.30 -21.13 -6.74
CA LEU A 408 -10.55 -19.70 -6.95
C LEU A 408 -9.41 -18.83 -6.42
N PHE A 409 -8.94 -17.87 -7.21
CA PHE A 409 -7.94 -16.89 -6.82
C PHE A 409 -8.44 -15.47 -7.01
N ALA A 410 -8.02 -14.53 -6.16
CA ALA A 410 -8.49 -13.14 -6.21
C ALA A 410 -7.42 -12.12 -5.80
N TYR A 411 -7.56 -10.86 -6.24
CA TYR A 411 -6.55 -9.81 -6.02
C TYR A 411 -7.12 -8.61 -5.24
N ASP A 412 -6.63 -8.42 -4.00
CA ASP A 412 -7.10 -7.41 -3.03
C ASP A 412 -6.11 -6.24 -2.85
N SER A 413 -6.66 -5.03 -2.72
CA SER A 413 -5.93 -3.76 -2.60
C SER A 413 -5.06 -3.57 -1.34
N ASP A 414 -4.06 -2.69 -1.46
CA ASP A 414 -3.29 -2.17 -0.32
C ASP A 414 -4.06 -1.08 0.48
N MET A 415 -3.41 -0.48 1.48
CA MET A 415 -3.79 0.88 1.91
C MET A 415 -2.51 1.72 2.02
N GLU A 416 -2.12 2.39 0.94
CA GLU A 416 -0.94 3.26 0.87
C GLU A 416 -0.92 4.37 1.93
N TRP A 417 -2.08 4.80 2.45
CA TRP A 417 -2.16 5.77 3.57
C TRP A 417 -1.64 5.21 4.90
N ASP A 418 -1.58 3.88 5.05
CA ASP A 418 -1.01 3.17 6.20
C ASP A 418 0.47 2.85 6.03
N ALA A 419 1.14 3.25 4.93
CA ALA A 419 2.54 2.91 4.69
C ALA A 419 3.43 3.30 5.88
N GLY A 420 4.33 2.40 6.29
CA GLY A 420 5.16 2.52 7.49
C GLY A 420 4.55 1.96 8.78
N THR A 421 3.25 1.68 8.84
CA THR A 421 2.59 1.13 10.05
C THR A 421 2.67 -0.41 10.13
N PRO A 422 2.50 -1.03 11.33
CA PRO A 422 2.38 -2.49 11.47
C PRO A 422 1.08 -3.07 10.90
N TRP A 423 0.03 -2.27 10.68
CA TRP A 423 -1.22 -2.67 9.99
C TRP A 423 -1.23 -2.30 8.50
N TYR A 424 -0.11 -1.81 7.93
CA TYR A 424 0.04 -1.81 6.48
C TYR A 424 -0.06 -3.25 5.95
N ARG A 425 -0.77 -3.40 4.83
CA ARG A 425 -0.79 -4.61 4.02
C ARG A 425 -0.57 -4.16 2.57
N PRO A 426 0.35 -4.77 1.80
CA PRO A 426 0.44 -4.56 0.36
C PRO A 426 -0.82 -5.10 -0.33
N THR A 427 -0.87 -4.99 -1.66
CA THR A 427 -1.83 -5.75 -2.46
C THR A 427 -1.57 -7.25 -2.29
N ARG A 428 -2.64 -8.04 -2.27
CA ARG A 428 -2.61 -9.45 -1.84
C ARG A 428 -3.27 -10.34 -2.87
N PHE A 429 -2.51 -11.32 -3.36
CA PHE A 429 -3.02 -12.41 -4.18
C PHE A 429 -3.45 -13.55 -3.26
N TYR A 430 -4.72 -13.92 -3.33
CA TYR A 430 -5.38 -14.84 -2.42
C TYR A 430 -5.80 -16.12 -3.12
N HIS A 431 -5.59 -17.27 -2.47
CA HIS A 431 -6.35 -18.48 -2.72
C HIS A 431 -7.64 -18.42 -1.88
N VAL A 432 -8.80 -18.45 -2.54
CA VAL A 432 -10.12 -18.20 -1.93
C VAL A 432 -10.82 -19.52 -1.66
N THR A 433 -10.55 -20.06 -0.48
CA THR A 433 -11.20 -21.28 0.04
C THR A 433 -12.56 -20.98 0.68
N SER A 434 -13.35 -22.02 0.91
CA SER A 434 -14.73 -21.91 1.38
C SER A 434 -14.81 -21.40 2.82
N GLY A 435 -15.65 -20.41 3.07
CA GLY A 435 -15.87 -19.85 4.40
C GLY A 435 -14.73 -18.98 4.91
N ALA A 436 -13.85 -18.50 4.04
CA ALA A 436 -12.67 -17.71 4.41
C ALA A 436 -13.00 -16.32 4.98
N ASP A 437 -12.25 -15.89 6.01
CA ASP A 437 -12.10 -14.49 6.41
C ASP A 437 -10.61 -14.11 6.28
N PHE A 438 -10.35 -13.05 5.51
CA PHE A 438 -9.01 -12.55 5.22
C PHE A 438 -8.57 -11.36 6.11
N GLY A 439 -9.33 -11.10 7.18
CA GLY A 439 -8.92 -10.31 8.34
C GLY A 439 -8.83 -8.79 8.10
N TRP A 440 -9.34 -8.27 6.98
CA TRP A 440 -9.50 -6.83 6.84
C TRP A 440 -10.57 -6.30 7.82
N ARG A 441 -10.20 -5.29 8.59
CA ARG A 441 -11.07 -4.38 9.35
C ARG A 441 -10.52 -2.95 9.21
N THR A 442 -11.28 -1.94 9.58
CA THR A 442 -10.91 -0.54 9.34
C THR A 442 -9.77 -0.01 10.24
N GLY A 443 -8.96 0.92 9.72
CA GLY A 443 -7.86 1.56 10.44
C GLY A 443 -6.82 0.57 10.99
N THR A 444 -6.53 0.68 12.29
CA THR A 444 -5.56 -0.20 12.99
C THR A 444 -6.06 -1.63 13.20
N GLY A 445 -7.23 -1.98 12.67
CA GLY A 445 -7.92 -3.24 12.94
C GLY A 445 -7.56 -4.43 12.03
N LYS A 446 -6.70 -4.28 11.03
CA LYS A 446 -6.39 -5.39 10.12
C LYS A 446 -5.65 -6.51 10.86
N TRP A 447 -6.25 -7.71 10.90
CA TRP A 447 -5.73 -8.84 11.65
C TRP A 447 -4.33 -9.28 11.14
N PRO A 448 -3.51 -9.93 11.99
CA PRO A 448 -2.31 -10.64 11.57
C PRO A 448 -2.64 -11.94 10.84
N GLN A 449 -1.80 -12.32 9.87
CA GLN A 449 -1.98 -13.52 9.04
C GLN A 449 -1.63 -14.84 9.76
N TRP A 450 -1.16 -14.76 11.02
CA TRP A 450 -0.91 -15.91 11.89
C TRP A 450 -2.11 -16.28 12.78
N TYR A 451 -3.18 -15.46 12.81
CA TYR A 451 -4.40 -15.81 13.56
C TYR A 451 -5.06 -17.07 12.97
N PRO A 452 -5.43 -18.09 13.78
CA PRO A 452 -6.14 -19.28 13.27
C PRO A 452 -7.46 -18.92 12.59
N ASP A 453 -8.11 -17.82 12.98
CA ASP A 453 -9.33 -17.26 12.41
C ASP A 453 -9.09 -16.22 11.28
N CYS A 454 -7.87 -16.12 10.75
CA CYS A 454 -7.55 -15.40 9.50
C CYS A 454 -6.79 -16.31 8.52
N LEU A 455 -7.17 -16.36 7.24
CA LEU A 455 -6.34 -17.04 6.23
C LEU A 455 -5.24 -16.13 5.65
N PRO A 456 -4.05 -16.67 5.31
CA PRO A 456 -2.96 -15.93 4.68
C PRO A 456 -3.19 -15.75 3.17
N PRO A 457 -2.56 -14.76 2.52
CA PRO A 457 -2.47 -14.69 1.07
C PRO A 457 -1.49 -15.73 0.52
N ALA A 458 -1.69 -16.12 -0.75
CA ALA A 458 -0.73 -16.93 -1.49
C ALA A 458 0.52 -16.12 -1.87
N TYR A 459 0.38 -14.79 -2.07
CA TYR A 459 1.49 -13.85 -2.28
C TYR A 459 1.12 -12.40 -1.93
N GLY A 460 2.10 -11.58 -1.52
CA GLY A 460 1.95 -10.13 -1.36
C GLY A 460 2.66 -9.38 -2.50
N ILE A 461 1.90 -8.81 -3.45
CA ILE A 461 2.44 -8.35 -4.74
C ILE A 461 3.24 -7.04 -4.64
N GLY A 462 2.78 -6.09 -3.83
CA GLY A 462 3.47 -4.80 -3.63
C GLY A 462 2.53 -3.65 -3.27
N PRO A 463 2.96 -2.39 -3.38
CA PRO A 463 2.05 -1.26 -3.44
C PRO A 463 1.28 -1.28 -4.76
N GLY A 464 0.00 -0.88 -4.79
CA GLY A 464 -0.77 -0.87 -6.04
C GLY A 464 -2.29 -0.74 -5.90
N SER A 465 -2.93 -0.55 -7.05
CA SER A 465 -4.39 -0.51 -7.23
C SER A 465 -4.80 -1.67 -8.13
N PRO A 466 -5.19 -2.82 -7.54
CA PRO A 466 -5.75 -3.96 -8.27
C PRO A 466 -6.91 -3.56 -9.16
N VAL A 467 -6.94 -4.19 -10.32
CA VAL A 467 -8.06 -4.17 -11.26
C VAL A 467 -8.31 -5.62 -11.73
N GLY A 468 -8.50 -5.89 -13.03
CA GLY A 468 -8.83 -7.22 -13.53
C GLY A 468 -7.85 -8.36 -13.15
N VAL A 469 -8.38 -9.58 -13.16
CA VAL A 469 -7.69 -10.85 -12.85
C VAL A 469 -8.19 -11.93 -13.81
N THR A 470 -7.32 -12.44 -14.67
CA THR A 470 -7.70 -13.48 -15.65
C THR A 470 -6.89 -14.77 -15.50
N SER A 471 -7.48 -15.89 -15.89
CA SER A 471 -6.77 -17.17 -15.97
C SER A 471 -6.01 -17.24 -17.29
N GLY A 472 -4.87 -17.95 -17.32
CA GLY A 472 -4.16 -18.24 -18.58
C GLY A 472 -4.79 -19.34 -19.43
N LEU A 473 -5.76 -20.08 -18.89
CA LEU A 473 -6.32 -21.28 -19.53
C LEU A 473 -7.00 -20.97 -20.87
N GLY A 474 -6.82 -21.87 -21.84
CA GLY A 474 -7.32 -21.71 -23.21
C GLY A 474 -6.46 -20.81 -24.10
N SER A 475 -5.40 -20.19 -23.59
CA SER A 475 -4.47 -19.40 -24.41
C SER A 475 -3.48 -20.29 -25.16
N LYS A 476 -3.07 -19.86 -26.36
CA LYS A 476 -1.95 -20.45 -27.13
C LYS A 476 -0.61 -19.93 -26.60
N PHE A 477 -0.43 -19.97 -25.28
CA PHE A 477 0.80 -19.63 -24.58
C PHE A 477 1.47 -20.91 -24.09
N PRO A 478 2.77 -20.89 -23.70
CA PRO A 478 3.40 -22.06 -23.12
C PRO A 478 2.72 -22.52 -21.83
N SER A 479 2.72 -23.83 -21.56
CA SER A 479 1.96 -24.45 -20.45
C SER A 479 2.12 -23.75 -19.09
N LYS A 480 3.33 -23.28 -18.76
CA LYS A 480 3.63 -22.43 -17.57
C LYS A 480 2.69 -21.21 -17.46
N TYR A 481 2.46 -20.53 -18.57
CA TYR A 481 1.63 -19.33 -18.66
C TYR A 481 0.14 -19.66 -18.73
N GLN A 482 -0.24 -20.77 -19.37
CA GLN A 482 -1.62 -21.26 -19.32
C GLN A 482 -2.06 -21.61 -17.88
N LYS A 483 -1.19 -22.23 -17.09
CA LYS A 483 -1.45 -22.57 -15.67
C LYS A 483 -1.31 -21.37 -14.70
N ALA A 484 -1.00 -20.16 -15.19
CA ALA A 484 -0.83 -18.95 -14.38
C ALA A 484 -2.14 -18.17 -14.19
N ILE A 485 -2.22 -17.39 -13.10
CA ILE A 485 -3.27 -16.37 -12.90
C ILE A 485 -2.66 -14.98 -13.08
N TYR A 486 -3.25 -14.15 -13.92
CA TYR A 486 -2.75 -12.83 -14.27
C TYR A 486 -3.43 -11.76 -13.42
N CYS A 487 -2.64 -10.97 -12.68
CA CYS A 487 -3.13 -9.89 -11.83
C CYS A 487 -2.72 -8.53 -12.39
N LEU A 488 -3.69 -7.66 -12.72
CA LEU A 488 -3.46 -6.35 -13.33
C LEU A 488 -3.42 -5.24 -12.26
N ASP A 489 -2.45 -4.33 -12.37
CA ASP A 489 -2.33 -3.13 -11.53
C ASP A 489 -2.39 -1.82 -12.36
N TRP A 490 -3.33 -0.95 -11.99
CA TRP A 490 -3.52 0.37 -12.61
C TRP A 490 -2.43 1.38 -12.19
N THR A 491 -1.88 1.27 -10.99
CA THR A 491 -1.03 2.30 -10.35
C THR A 491 0.37 2.39 -10.97
N TYR A 492 0.99 1.26 -11.29
CA TYR A 492 2.30 1.16 -11.91
C TYR A 492 2.23 0.56 -13.32
N GLY A 493 1.03 0.21 -13.79
CA GLY A 493 0.76 -0.23 -15.16
C GLY A 493 1.41 -1.56 -15.48
N THR A 494 1.10 -2.56 -14.64
CA THR A 494 1.84 -3.83 -14.58
C THR A 494 0.88 -5.01 -14.46
N MET A 495 0.92 -5.91 -15.44
CA MET A 495 0.30 -7.22 -15.40
C MET A 495 1.33 -8.21 -14.84
N SER A 496 0.98 -8.89 -13.75
CA SER A 496 1.83 -9.89 -13.13
C SER A 496 1.28 -11.29 -13.41
N ALA A 497 2.08 -12.18 -13.98
CA ALA A 497 1.77 -13.60 -14.02
C ALA A 497 2.10 -14.21 -12.66
N MET A 498 1.09 -14.77 -11.99
CA MET A 498 1.21 -15.47 -10.72
C MET A 498 1.32 -16.97 -10.98
N HIS A 499 2.55 -17.47 -10.94
CA HIS A 499 2.86 -18.89 -11.13
C HIS A 499 2.59 -19.63 -9.83
N LEU A 500 1.57 -20.47 -9.84
CA LEU A 500 1.09 -21.17 -8.64
C LEU A 500 2.07 -22.24 -8.19
N LYS A 501 2.33 -22.31 -6.88
CA LYS A 501 3.15 -23.34 -6.23
C LYS A 501 2.30 -24.13 -5.22
N PRO A 502 1.82 -25.32 -5.59
CA PRO A 502 1.02 -26.18 -4.71
C PRO A 502 1.75 -26.49 -3.40
N LYS A 503 1.02 -26.49 -2.29
CA LYS A 503 1.52 -26.79 -0.95
C LYS A 503 0.41 -27.38 -0.09
N GLY A 504 0.25 -28.71 -0.15
CA GLY A 504 -0.91 -29.40 0.43
C GLY A 504 -2.21 -28.95 -0.25
N SER A 505 -3.27 -28.79 0.53
CA SER A 505 -4.60 -28.38 0.06
C SER A 505 -4.73 -26.90 -0.33
N SER A 506 -3.62 -26.22 -0.62
CA SER A 506 -3.57 -24.79 -0.93
C SER A 506 -2.30 -24.43 -1.73
N TYR A 507 -2.08 -23.14 -1.97
CA TYR A 507 -1.04 -22.65 -2.87
C TYR A 507 -0.26 -21.48 -2.26
N LEU A 508 1.05 -21.47 -2.54
CA LEU A 508 1.84 -20.25 -2.63
C LEU A 508 1.86 -19.78 -4.10
N ALA A 509 2.46 -18.64 -4.40
CA ALA A 509 2.75 -18.25 -5.79
C ALA A 509 4.10 -17.56 -5.92
N GLU A 510 4.63 -17.52 -7.13
CA GLU A 510 5.74 -16.65 -7.54
C GLU A 510 5.25 -15.62 -8.57
N ARG A 511 5.80 -14.41 -8.49
CA ARG A 511 5.39 -13.27 -9.32
C ARG A 511 6.40 -13.05 -10.44
N GLU A 512 5.92 -13.05 -11.68
CA GLU A 512 6.65 -12.57 -12.86
C GLU A 512 5.97 -11.31 -13.42
N GLU A 513 6.76 -10.30 -13.83
CA GLU A 513 6.20 -9.15 -14.57
C GLU A 513 6.00 -9.54 -16.03
N PHE A 514 4.75 -9.71 -16.44
CA PHE A 514 4.39 -10.26 -17.75
C PHE A 514 4.20 -9.17 -18.81
N VAL A 515 3.54 -8.06 -18.43
CA VAL A 515 3.47 -6.82 -19.23
C VAL A 515 3.68 -5.66 -18.27
N ALA A 516 4.59 -4.72 -18.54
CA ALA A 516 4.77 -3.54 -17.72
C ALA A 516 5.15 -2.29 -18.51
N SER A 517 4.44 -1.18 -18.26
CA SER A 517 4.84 0.16 -18.72
C SER A 517 4.12 1.24 -17.91
N ALA A 518 4.81 2.33 -17.57
CA ALA A 518 4.21 3.47 -16.86
C ALA A 518 3.08 4.17 -17.64
N LYS A 519 2.94 3.89 -18.95
CA LYS A 519 1.85 4.37 -19.82
C LYS A 519 0.59 3.49 -19.78
N LEU A 520 0.72 2.19 -19.45
CA LEU A 520 -0.38 1.23 -19.52
C LEU A 520 -1.24 1.30 -18.25
N ARG A 521 -2.20 2.22 -18.19
CA ARG A 521 -3.20 2.30 -17.10
C ARG A 521 -4.23 1.16 -17.23
N MET A 522 -3.76 -0.07 -17.00
CA MET A 522 -4.53 -1.30 -17.18
C MET A 522 -5.86 -1.26 -16.43
N THR A 523 -6.88 -1.91 -17.00
CA THR A 523 -8.19 -2.07 -16.37
C THR A 523 -8.64 -3.52 -16.31
N ASP A 524 -8.62 -4.26 -17.42
CA ASP A 524 -9.14 -5.62 -17.44
C ASP A 524 -8.52 -6.47 -18.57
N ALA A 525 -8.60 -7.80 -18.48
CA ALA A 525 -8.04 -8.73 -19.47
C ALA A 525 -8.84 -10.03 -19.58
N VAL A 526 -8.83 -10.62 -20.78
CA VAL A 526 -9.49 -11.90 -21.06
C VAL A 526 -8.73 -12.72 -22.11
N ILE A 527 -8.79 -14.04 -22.02
CA ILE A 527 -8.35 -14.94 -23.10
C ILE A 527 -9.51 -15.13 -24.07
N ASN A 528 -9.27 -14.94 -25.38
CA ASN A 528 -10.25 -15.24 -26.41
C ASN A 528 -10.11 -16.72 -26.84
N PRO A 529 -11.15 -17.57 -26.68
CA PRO A 529 -11.06 -19.00 -26.99
C PRO A 529 -10.96 -19.29 -28.51
N MET A 530 -11.26 -18.32 -29.38
CA MET A 530 -11.24 -18.55 -30.84
C MET A 530 -9.82 -18.45 -31.42
N ASP A 531 -9.04 -17.44 -31.03
CA ASP A 531 -7.65 -17.26 -31.48
C ASP A 531 -6.62 -17.74 -30.44
N GLY A 532 -6.99 -17.86 -29.16
CA GLY A 532 -6.11 -18.22 -28.06
C GLY A 532 -5.21 -17.07 -27.59
N ALA A 533 -5.47 -15.83 -28.01
CA ALA A 533 -4.72 -14.66 -27.59
C ALA A 533 -5.29 -14.05 -26.31
N MET A 534 -4.45 -13.33 -25.56
CA MET A 534 -4.91 -12.47 -24.46
C MET A 534 -5.23 -11.09 -25.01
N TYR A 535 -6.41 -10.57 -24.67
CA TYR A 535 -6.80 -9.19 -24.92
C TYR A 535 -6.85 -8.43 -23.60
N PHE A 536 -6.29 -7.22 -23.53
CA PHE A 536 -6.35 -6.39 -22.33
C PHE A 536 -6.67 -4.92 -22.64
N THR A 537 -7.35 -4.26 -21.71
CA THR A 537 -7.73 -2.86 -21.81
C THR A 537 -6.89 -1.97 -20.91
N VAL A 538 -6.73 -0.71 -21.32
CA VAL A 538 -6.30 0.40 -20.46
C VAL A 538 -7.40 1.45 -20.38
N GLY A 539 -7.45 2.21 -19.30
CA GLY A 539 -8.50 3.18 -19.03
C GLY A 539 -8.64 3.50 -17.55
N GLY A 540 -9.88 3.57 -17.07
CA GLY A 540 -10.23 3.80 -15.67
C GLY A 540 -9.94 5.21 -15.18
N ARG A 541 -10.70 5.65 -14.16
CA ARG A 541 -10.65 7.01 -13.58
C ARG A 541 -10.75 8.12 -14.63
N GLY A 542 -11.59 7.89 -15.65
CA GLY A 542 -11.72 8.78 -16.81
C GLY A 542 -10.46 8.87 -17.69
N GLY A 543 -9.54 7.92 -17.61
CA GLY A 543 -8.32 7.85 -18.41
C GLY A 543 -8.58 7.69 -19.92
N GLN A 544 -7.54 7.90 -20.73
CA GLN A 544 -7.61 7.61 -22.17
C GLN A 544 -7.47 6.10 -22.40
N SER A 545 -8.41 5.49 -23.12
CA SER A 545 -8.49 4.04 -23.27
C SER A 545 -7.94 3.50 -24.59
N ALA A 546 -7.50 2.24 -24.53
CA ALA A 546 -7.11 1.42 -25.67
C ALA A 546 -7.36 -0.07 -25.37
N LEU A 547 -7.42 -0.87 -26.43
CA LEU A 547 -7.41 -2.33 -26.44
C LEU A 547 -6.08 -2.81 -27.03
N TYR A 548 -5.44 -3.76 -26.34
CA TYR A 548 -4.23 -4.44 -26.79
C TYR A 548 -4.48 -5.94 -26.93
N ARG A 549 -3.76 -6.58 -27.85
CA ARG A 549 -3.61 -8.03 -27.97
C ARG A 549 -2.21 -8.44 -27.49
N VAL A 550 -2.08 -9.62 -26.92
CA VAL A 550 -0.81 -10.27 -26.55
C VAL A 550 -0.80 -11.70 -27.08
N THR A 551 0.25 -12.04 -27.80
CA THR A 551 0.48 -13.35 -28.44
C THR A 551 1.86 -13.89 -28.06
N TYR A 552 2.03 -15.21 -28.14
CA TYR A 552 3.33 -15.85 -28.03
C TYR A 552 3.92 -16.10 -29.43
N THR A 553 5.14 -15.62 -29.66
CA THR A 553 5.88 -15.75 -30.93
C THR A 553 7.21 -16.51 -30.75
N GLY A 554 7.43 -17.10 -29.57
CA GLY A 554 8.57 -17.95 -29.28
C GLY A 554 8.48 -19.37 -29.86
N LYS A 555 9.19 -20.32 -29.24
CA LYS A 555 9.39 -21.70 -29.76
C LYS A 555 9.01 -22.81 -28.77
N GLU A 556 8.52 -22.48 -27.59
CA GLU A 556 7.98 -23.46 -26.64
C GLU A 556 6.62 -23.97 -27.13
N ASP A 557 6.24 -25.19 -26.72
CA ASP A 557 4.94 -25.77 -27.05
C ASP A 557 3.78 -24.96 -26.44
N THR A 558 2.71 -24.81 -27.21
CA THR A 558 1.49 -24.04 -26.88
C THR A 558 0.23 -24.92 -26.87
N ALA A 559 0.37 -26.25 -26.94
CA ALA A 559 -0.73 -27.18 -26.77
C ALA A 559 -1.48 -26.96 -25.42
N PRO A 560 -2.79 -27.23 -25.34
CA PRO A 560 -3.57 -26.99 -24.14
C PRO A 560 -3.03 -27.70 -22.89
N ALA A 561 -2.87 -26.96 -21.79
CA ALA A 561 -2.51 -27.50 -20.50
C ALA A 561 -3.71 -28.25 -19.88
N LEU A 562 -3.66 -29.59 -19.87
CA LEU A 562 -4.72 -30.46 -19.35
C LEU A 562 -4.42 -31.06 -17.96
N GLU A 563 -3.15 -31.10 -17.57
CA GLU A 563 -2.71 -31.72 -16.32
C GLU A 563 -2.87 -30.76 -15.13
N GLY A 564 -3.56 -31.22 -14.07
CA GLY A 564 -3.71 -30.48 -12.81
C GLY A 564 -2.41 -30.31 -12.01
N SER A 565 -2.55 -29.90 -10.75
CA SER A 565 -1.43 -29.71 -9.81
C SER A 565 -1.21 -30.92 -8.89
N ALA A 566 0.02 -31.11 -8.41
CA ALA A 566 0.31 -31.99 -7.27
C ALA A 566 -0.52 -31.62 -6.01
N PHE A 567 -0.67 -32.54 -5.06
CA PHE A 567 -1.57 -32.46 -3.89
C PHE A 567 -3.09 -32.44 -4.21
N SER A 568 -3.50 -33.19 -5.23
CA SER A 568 -4.90 -33.43 -5.59
C SER A 568 -5.73 -33.95 -4.43
N ASP A 569 -5.14 -34.80 -3.61
CA ASP A 569 -5.83 -35.61 -2.60
C ASP A 569 -6.09 -34.78 -1.34
N GLU A 570 -5.14 -33.92 -0.95
CA GLU A 570 -5.34 -32.93 0.10
C GLU A 570 -6.38 -31.87 -0.30
N ARG A 571 -6.39 -31.41 -1.57
CA ARG A 571 -7.46 -30.54 -2.08
C ARG A 571 -8.82 -31.25 -2.08
N SER A 572 -8.86 -32.53 -2.48
CA SER A 572 -10.09 -33.34 -2.47
C SER A 572 -10.60 -33.57 -1.04
N LEU A 573 -9.70 -33.77 -0.08
CA LEU A 573 -10.03 -33.85 1.34
C LEU A 573 -10.57 -32.52 1.88
N ARG A 574 -9.91 -31.39 1.56
CA ARG A 574 -10.36 -30.06 1.96
C ARG A 574 -11.75 -29.77 1.40
N THR A 575 -11.96 -29.93 0.09
CA THR A 575 -13.27 -29.69 -0.55
C THR A 575 -14.37 -30.62 -0.04
N THR A 576 -14.04 -31.87 0.31
CA THR A 576 -14.96 -32.79 1.00
C THR A 576 -15.41 -32.23 2.35
N ILE A 577 -14.50 -31.67 3.13
CA ILE A 577 -14.83 -31.01 4.41
C ILE A 577 -15.59 -29.68 4.17
N GLU A 578 -15.22 -28.90 3.17
CA GLU A 578 -15.89 -27.64 2.80
C GLU A 578 -17.34 -27.84 2.34
N SER A 579 -17.69 -29.04 1.86
CA SER A 579 -19.09 -29.43 1.60
C SER A 579 -19.96 -29.36 2.87
N HIS A 580 -19.35 -29.55 4.04
CA HIS A 580 -19.97 -29.52 5.37
C HIS A 580 -20.03 -28.11 5.99
N HIS A 581 -19.65 -27.05 5.27
CA HIS A 581 -19.87 -25.65 5.66
C HIS A 581 -21.35 -25.25 5.47
N VAL A 582 -22.24 -25.98 6.15
CA VAL A 582 -23.70 -25.83 6.10
C VAL A 582 -24.31 -26.22 7.44
N ALA A 583 -25.33 -25.48 7.87
CA ALA A 583 -25.92 -25.61 9.19
C ALA A 583 -26.50 -27.01 9.48
N GLY A 584 -26.22 -27.54 10.68
CA GLY A 584 -27.02 -28.60 11.32
C GLY A 584 -27.05 -29.97 10.63
N LYS A 585 -26.05 -30.35 9.83
CA LYS A 585 -26.02 -31.63 9.09
C LYS A 585 -25.35 -32.81 9.80
N GLY A 586 -25.04 -32.69 11.10
CA GLY A 586 -24.53 -33.82 11.91
C GLY A 586 -23.14 -34.29 11.47
N THR A 587 -22.24 -33.34 11.19
CA THR A 587 -20.95 -33.60 10.53
C THR A 587 -19.77 -33.76 11.48
N ILE A 588 -19.99 -33.60 12.80
CA ILE A 588 -18.97 -33.43 13.85
C ILE A 588 -17.91 -34.55 13.80
N ASP A 589 -18.30 -35.82 13.86
CA ASP A 589 -17.35 -36.95 13.84
C ASP A 589 -16.54 -37.07 12.54
N LYS A 590 -17.11 -36.63 11.41
CA LYS A 590 -16.41 -36.66 10.12
C LYS A 590 -15.27 -35.64 10.09
N VAL A 591 -15.48 -34.47 10.70
CA VAL A 591 -14.52 -33.35 10.68
C VAL A 591 -13.59 -33.30 11.88
N TRP A 592 -13.96 -33.90 13.02
CA TRP A 592 -13.18 -33.82 14.27
C TRP A 592 -11.72 -34.27 14.11
N LYS A 593 -11.51 -35.39 13.40
CA LYS A 593 -10.19 -35.96 13.13
C LYS A 593 -9.26 -35.05 12.30
N HIS A 594 -9.80 -34.00 11.67
CA HIS A 594 -9.06 -33.04 10.86
C HIS A 594 -8.74 -31.72 11.60
N LEU A 595 -9.30 -31.50 12.81
CA LEU A 595 -9.01 -30.32 13.63
C LEU A 595 -7.52 -30.25 14.06
N GLY A 596 -6.84 -31.39 14.14
CA GLY A 596 -5.42 -31.51 14.47
C GLY A 596 -4.48 -31.68 13.26
N HIS A 597 -4.97 -31.55 12.02
CA HIS A 597 -4.20 -31.85 10.81
C HIS A 597 -3.03 -30.87 10.58
N GLU A 598 -1.92 -31.32 9.99
CA GLU A 598 -0.74 -30.47 9.76
C GLU A 598 -1.02 -29.29 8.80
N ASP A 599 -1.76 -29.53 7.72
CA ASP A 599 -2.20 -28.46 6.82
C ASP A 599 -3.28 -27.58 7.47
N ARG A 600 -2.95 -26.30 7.66
CA ARG A 600 -3.80 -25.23 8.19
C ARG A 600 -5.11 -25.04 7.41
N HIS A 601 -5.16 -25.32 6.10
CA HIS A 601 -6.40 -25.16 5.32
C HIS A 601 -7.38 -26.31 5.55
N ILE A 602 -6.88 -27.52 5.82
CA ILE A 602 -7.71 -28.64 6.30
C ILE A 602 -8.16 -28.38 7.74
N ARG A 603 -7.31 -27.82 8.63
CA ARG A 603 -7.75 -27.35 9.96
C ARG A 603 -8.82 -26.25 9.86
N TRP A 604 -8.66 -25.32 8.92
CA TRP A 604 -9.62 -24.25 8.66
C TRP A 604 -10.99 -24.81 8.27
N ALA A 605 -11.03 -25.67 7.24
CA ALA A 605 -12.27 -26.30 6.80
C ALA A 605 -12.91 -27.14 7.92
N ALA A 606 -12.10 -27.90 8.68
CA ALA A 606 -12.59 -28.68 9.81
C ALA A 606 -13.20 -27.79 10.92
N ARG A 607 -12.58 -26.64 11.21
CA ARG A 607 -13.12 -25.65 12.16
C ARG A 607 -14.41 -25.04 11.63
N VAL A 608 -14.44 -24.55 10.40
CA VAL A 608 -15.63 -23.88 9.84
C VAL A 608 -16.80 -24.86 9.74
N ALA A 609 -16.58 -26.12 9.32
CA ALA A 609 -17.60 -27.16 9.33
C ALA A 609 -18.18 -27.42 10.74
N LEU A 610 -17.35 -27.33 11.80
CA LEU A 610 -17.75 -27.43 13.20
C LEU A 610 -18.50 -26.18 13.68
N GLU A 611 -18.06 -24.98 13.28
CA GLU A 611 -18.70 -23.68 13.54
C GLU A 611 -20.12 -23.58 12.92
N HIS A 612 -20.46 -24.46 11.96
CA HIS A 612 -21.82 -24.63 11.41
C HIS A 612 -22.70 -25.63 12.17
N GLN A 613 -22.21 -26.33 13.20
CA GLN A 613 -23.02 -27.29 13.99
C GLN A 613 -23.38 -26.71 15.38
N PRO A 614 -24.55 -27.04 15.95
CA PRO A 614 -24.98 -26.54 17.27
C PRO A 614 -23.94 -26.84 18.37
N VAL A 615 -23.62 -25.82 19.18
CA VAL A 615 -22.46 -25.82 20.11
C VAL A 615 -22.59 -26.91 21.17
N GLU A 616 -23.81 -27.20 21.59
CA GLU A 616 -24.18 -28.20 22.61
C GLU A 616 -23.70 -29.60 22.22
N GLN A 617 -23.63 -29.88 20.91
CA GLN A 617 -23.24 -31.19 20.38
C GLN A 617 -21.72 -31.45 20.43
N TRP A 618 -20.90 -30.41 20.59
CA TRP A 618 -19.43 -30.54 20.49
C TRP A 618 -18.61 -29.82 21.56
N GLN A 619 -19.16 -28.83 22.26
CA GLN A 619 -18.53 -28.11 23.38
C GLN A 619 -17.87 -29.07 24.38
N ASP A 620 -18.60 -30.07 24.83
CA ASP A 620 -18.15 -30.99 25.89
C ASP A 620 -17.05 -31.95 25.40
N ARG A 621 -16.85 -32.06 24.09
CA ARG A 621 -15.72 -32.75 23.44
C ARG A 621 -14.51 -31.82 23.33
N THR A 622 -14.71 -30.56 22.92
CA THR A 622 -13.66 -29.52 22.89
C THR A 622 -12.96 -29.38 24.23
N LEU A 623 -13.73 -29.30 25.33
CA LEU A 623 -13.19 -29.11 26.69
C LEU A 623 -12.39 -30.33 27.22
N LYS A 624 -12.53 -31.49 26.56
CA LYS A 624 -11.89 -32.77 26.91
C LYS A 624 -10.78 -33.20 25.93
N GLU A 625 -10.65 -32.52 24.79
CA GLU A 625 -9.61 -32.78 23.77
C GLU A 625 -8.20 -32.58 24.36
N ARG A 626 -7.26 -33.42 23.92
CA ARG A 626 -5.89 -33.52 24.46
C ARG A 626 -4.80 -33.35 23.40
N SER A 627 -5.09 -33.55 22.12
CA SER A 627 -4.13 -33.23 21.05
C SER A 627 -3.97 -31.71 20.99
N PRO A 628 -2.77 -31.13 21.24
CA PRO A 628 -2.62 -29.67 21.37
C PRO A 628 -3.14 -28.90 20.16
N GLN A 629 -2.90 -29.41 18.96
CA GLN A 629 -3.35 -28.78 17.72
C GLN A 629 -4.87 -28.90 17.51
N ALA A 630 -5.48 -30.03 17.89
CA ALA A 630 -6.94 -30.20 17.81
C ALA A 630 -7.65 -29.34 18.87
N SER A 631 -7.13 -29.31 20.10
CA SER A 631 -7.61 -28.46 21.18
C SER A 631 -7.60 -26.98 20.77
N LEU A 632 -6.51 -26.48 20.17
CA LEU A 632 -6.42 -25.09 19.70
C LEU A 632 -7.46 -24.75 18.63
N THR A 633 -7.61 -25.61 17.62
CA THR A 633 -8.61 -25.42 16.55
C THR A 633 -10.04 -25.45 17.12
N ALA A 634 -10.35 -26.40 18.01
CA ALA A 634 -11.67 -26.58 18.60
C ALA A 634 -12.03 -25.49 19.63
N LEU A 635 -11.06 -25.05 20.46
CA LEU A 635 -11.22 -23.96 21.41
C LEU A 635 -11.34 -22.61 20.70
N CYS A 636 -10.72 -22.43 19.52
CA CYS A 636 -10.94 -21.27 18.67
C CYS A 636 -12.40 -21.16 18.20
N ALA A 637 -12.99 -22.27 17.72
CA ALA A 637 -14.43 -22.31 17.41
C ALA A 637 -15.29 -22.02 18.66
N LEU A 638 -14.97 -22.64 19.79
CA LEU A 638 -15.75 -22.50 21.03
C LEU A 638 -15.68 -21.08 21.61
N ALA A 639 -14.54 -20.39 21.50
CA ALA A 639 -14.39 -18.99 21.89
C ALA A 639 -15.17 -18.02 20.97
N ARG A 640 -15.52 -18.45 19.75
CA ARG A 640 -16.26 -17.65 18.77
C ARG A 640 -17.79 -17.90 18.80
N HIS A 641 -18.21 -19.10 19.19
CA HIS A 641 -19.62 -19.54 19.16
C HIS A 641 -20.24 -19.85 20.53
N GLY A 642 -19.44 -20.09 21.57
CA GLY A 642 -19.95 -20.50 22.88
C GLY A 642 -20.50 -19.34 23.72
N GLU A 643 -21.49 -19.66 24.54
CA GLU A 643 -22.10 -18.72 25.50
C GLU A 643 -21.12 -18.26 26.58
N SER A 644 -21.27 -17.01 27.03
CA SER A 644 -20.36 -16.39 28.00
C SER A 644 -20.24 -17.15 29.34
N THR A 645 -21.28 -17.92 29.69
CA THR A 645 -21.32 -18.78 30.89
C THR A 645 -20.26 -19.88 30.91
N ILE A 646 -19.65 -20.23 29.78
CA ILE A 646 -18.65 -21.32 29.71
C ILE A 646 -17.21 -20.85 29.89
N GLN A 647 -16.97 -19.53 30.02
CA GLN A 647 -15.64 -18.91 30.05
C GLN A 647 -14.67 -19.62 31.02
N GLY A 648 -15.09 -19.89 32.25
CA GLY A 648 -14.25 -20.59 33.24
C GLY A 648 -13.87 -22.02 32.83
N LYS A 649 -14.77 -22.76 32.16
CA LYS A 649 -14.45 -24.09 31.60
C LYS A 649 -13.46 -23.98 30.44
N LEU A 650 -13.65 -23.00 29.56
CA LEU A 650 -12.77 -22.75 28.41
C LEU A 650 -11.37 -22.35 28.87
N LEU A 651 -11.23 -21.44 29.83
CA LEU A 651 -9.94 -21.07 30.43
C LEU A 651 -9.27 -22.27 31.10
N THR A 652 -10.03 -23.11 31.82
CA THR A 652 -9.53 -24.38 32.38
C THR A 652 -9.05 -25.36 31.30
N ALA A 653 -9.57 -25.30 30.08
CA ALA A 653 -9.05 -26.08 28.95
C ALA A 653 -7.78 -25.45 28.34
N LEU A 654 -7.72 -24.11 28.23
CA LEU A 654 -6.57 -23.36 27.72
C LEU A 654 -5.35 -23.45 28.66
N GLU A 655 -5.54 -23.50 29.98
CA GLU A 655 -4.44 -23.67 30.95
C GLU A 655 -3.71 -25.01 30.83
N LYS A 656 -4.33 -26.04 30.22
CA LYS A 656 -3.68 -27.34 29.94
C LYS A 656 -2.62 -27.23 28.84
N LEU A 657 -2.69 -26.19 28.01
CA LEU A 657 -1.80 -25.95 26.88
C LEU A 657 -0.64 -25.07 27.36
N ASN A 658 0.38 -25.70 27.96
CA ASN A 658 1.56 -24.99 28.47
C ASN A 658 2.30 -24.27 27.33
N LEU A 659 2.24 -22.93 27.32
CA LEU A 659 2.81 -22.06 26.28
C LEU A 659 4.30 -22.35 26.03
N GLY A 660 5.09 -22.67 27.07
CA GLY A 660 6.51 -23.00 26.94
C GLY A 660 6.82 -24.33 26.22
N SER A 661 5.83 -25.22 26.10
CA SER A 661 5.96 -26.52 25.40
C SER A 661 5.40 -26.54 23.97
N LEU A 662 4.73 -25.46 23.56
CA LEU A 662 4.09 -25.36 22.24
C LEU A 662 5.04 -24.83 21.17
N THR A 663 4.82 -25.25 19.92
CA THR A 663 5.51 -24.63 18.76
C THR A 663 5.10 -23.16 18.59
N LYS A 664 5.93 -22.33 17.95
CA LYS A 664 5.63 -20.90 17.68
C LYS A 664 4.24 -20.66 17.09
N SER A 665 3.78 -21.52 16.18
CA SER A 665 2.43 -21.41 15.60
C SER A 665 1.36 -21.65 16.66
N GLN A 666 1.49 -22.73 17.44
CA GLN A 666 0.55 -23.08 18.51
C GLN A 666 0.56 -22.07 19.66
N GLN A 667 1.69 -21.43 19.95
CA GLN A 667 1.78 -20.31 20.88
C GLN A 667 0.96 -19.09 20.39
N LEU A 668 1.09 -18.72 19.11
CA LEU A 668 0.30 -17.63 18.51
C LEU A 668 -1.20 -17.98 18.44
N GLU A 669 -1.54 -19.23 18.12
CA GLU A 669 -2.91 -19.73 18.17
C GLU A 669 -3.48 -19.65 19.61
N LEU A 670 -2.74 -20.11 20.63
CA LEU A 670 -3.17 -20.08 22.04
C LEU A 670 -3.44 -18.65 22.52
N LEU A 671 -2.53 -17.71 22.24
CA LEU A 671 -2.68 -16.30 22.60
C LEU A 671 -3.89 -15.68 21.89
N ARG A 672 -4.16 -16.02 20.62
CA ARG A 672 -5.38 -15.58 19.92
C ARG A 672 -6.65 -16.18 20.53
N VAL A 673 -6.65 -17.44 20.97
CA VAL A 673 -7.84 -18.03 21.62
C VAL A 673 -8.11 -17.39 22.99
N TYR A 674 -7.07 -17.07 23.79
CA TYR A 674 -7.25 -16.23 24.99
C TYR A 674 -7.86 -14.85 24.66
N GLN A 675 -7.38 -14.17 23.61
CA GLN A 675 -7.99 -12.91 23.18
C GLN A 675 -9.47 -13.09 22.78
N LEU A 676 -9.79 -14.07 21.94
CA LEU A 676 -11.16 -14.36 21.50
C LEU A 676 -12.10 -14.64 22.68
N THR A 677 -11.61 -15.40 23.67
CA THR A 677 -12.32 -15.67 24.93
C THR A 677 -12.74 -14.36 25.59
N PHE A 678 -11.80 -13.42 25.77
CA PHE A 678 -12.08 -12.17 26.47
C PHE A 678 -12.89 -11.17 25.64
N ILE A 679 -12.77 -11.21 24.31
CA ILE A 679 -13.56 -10.43 23.35
C ILE A 679 -15.04 -10.86 23.38
N ARG A 680 -15.31 -12.18 23.38
CA ARG A 680 -16.67 -12.72 23.19
C ARG A 680 -17.37 -13.07 24.51
N MET A 681 -16.62 -13.43 25.55
CA MET A 681 -17.14 -13.86 26.85
C MET A 681 -16.81 -12.88 27.99
N GLY A 682 -16.19 -11.73 27.70
CA GLY A 682 -15.86 -10.68 28.67
C GLY A 682 -14.57 -10.92 29.48
N LYS A 683 -14.25 -10.00 30.39
CA LYS A 683 -13.08 -10.11 31.27
C LYS A 683 -13.26 -11.27 32.28
N PRO A 684 -12.21 -12.05 32.60
CA PRO A 684 -12.27 -13.03 33.69
C PRO A 684 -12.28 -12.36 35.06
N ASP A 685 -12.52 -13.15 36.12
CA ASP A 685 -12.36 -12.66 37.48
C ASP A 685 -10.92 -12.23 37.79
N GLN A 686 -10.75 -11.42 38.82
CA GLN A 686 -9.46 -10.82 39.16
C GLN A 686 -8.36 -11.86 39.47
N LYS A 687 -8.68 -12.96 40.16
CA LYS A 687 -7.67 -13.97 40.55
C LYS A 687 -7.20 -14.77 39.34
N VAL A 688 -8.13 -15.11 38.42
CA VAL A 688 -7.78 -15.74 37.14
C VAL A 688 -7.02 -14.77 36.25
N ALA A 689 -7.38 -13.48 36.22
CA ALA A 689 -6.64 -12.47 35.48
C ALA A 689 -5.19 -12.30 35.97
N GLU A 690 -4.98 -12.19 37.28
CA GLU A 690 -3.66 -12.06 37.91
C GLU A 690 -2.79 -13.30 37.71
N LYS A 691 -3.37 -14.50 37.88
CA LYS A 691 -2.71 -15.79 37.62
C LYS A 691 -2.27 -15.89 36.15
N LEU A 692 -3.17 -15.57 35.21
CA LEU A 692 -2.86 -15.62 33.78
C LEU A 692 -1.83 -14.55 33.39
N ALA A 693 -1.91 -13.34 33.94
CA ALA A 693 -0.92 -12.30 33.74
C ALA A 693 0.48 -12.80 34.13
N LYS A 694 0.64 -13.36 35.34
CA LYS A 694 1.90 -13.94 35.81
C LYS A 694 2.41 -15.07 34.91
N ASN A 695 1.53 -15.97 34.48
CA ASN A 695 1.87 -17.10 33.61
C ASN A 695 2.27 -16.67 32.18
N LEU A 696 1.78 -15.53 31.69
CA LEU A 696 2.17 -14.98 30.38
C LEU A 696 3.41 -14.07 30.47
N ASP A 697 3.61 -13.37 31.59
CA ASP A 697 4.68 -12.38 31.76
C ASP A 697 6.08 -13.00 31.72
N ILE A 698 6.24 -14.25 32.17
CA ILE A 698 7.50 -15.01 32.09
C ILE A 698 7.94 -15.31 30.64
N HIS A 699 7.03 -15.25 29.68
CA HIS A 699 7.31 -15.44 28.25
C HIS A 699 7.50 -14.10 27.51
N TYR A 700 7.49 -12.98 28.22
CA TYR A 700 7.67 -11.63 27.68
C TYR A 700 8.92 -10.95 28.31
N PRO A 701 9.81 -10.35 27.51
CA PRO A 701 9.89 -10.44 26.04
C PRO A 701 10.19 -11.85 25.54
N SER A 702 9.72 -12.14 24.33
CA SER A 702 10.04 -13.34 23.55
C SER A 702 11.13 -13.04 22.50
N PRO A 703 11.93 -14.01 22.04
CA PRO A 703 12.79 -13.83 20.86
C PRO A 703 12.03 -13.74 19.52
N HIS A 704 10.69 -13.74 19.52
CA HIS A 704 9.88 -13.61 18.29
C HIS A 704 8.94 -12.41 18.35
N SER A 705 9.09 -11.45 17.44
CA SER A 705 8.33 -10.19 17.48
C SER A 705 6.81 -10.41 17.35
N GLU A 706 6.36 -11.44 16.65
CA GLU A 706 4.93 -11.80 16.56
C GLU A 706 4.36 -12.20 17.93
N LEU A 707 5.09 -13.01 18.70
CA LEU A 707 4.68 -13.39 20.06
C LEU A 707 4.64 -12.16 20.97
N ASN A 708 5.61 -11.26 20.85
CA ASN A 708 5.61 -9.99 21.61
C ASN A 708 4.40 -9.11 21.30
N ARG A 709 3.91 -9.09 20.05
CA ARG A 709 2.70 -8.33 19.66
C ARG A 709 1.43 -8.90 20.30
N GLU A 710 1.31 -10.21 20.45
CA GLU A 710 0.14 -10.83 21.09
C GLU A 710 0.25 -10.79 22.63
N LEU A 711 1.45 -11.04 23.17
CA LEU A 711 1.73 -11.02 24.61
C LEU A 711 1.49 -9.62 25.20
N VAL A 712 2.01 -8.55 24.60
CA VAL A 712 1.78 -7.18 25.10
C VAL A 712 0.29 -6.81 25.09
N THR A 713 -0.48 -7.27 24.10
CA THR A 713 -1.92 -7.03 23.99
C THR A 713 -2.68 -7.68 25.14
N LEU A 714 -2.34 -8.93 25.49
CA LEU A 714 -2.91 -9.64 26.63
C LEU A 714 -2.42 -9.09 27.97
N LEU A 715 -1.11 -8.82 28.12
CA LEU A 715 -0.52 -8.34 29.37
C LEU A 715 -0.97 -6.93 29.74
N VAL A 716 -1.25 -6.05 28.78
CA VAL A 716 -1.91 -4.75 29.04
C VAL A 716 -3.37 -4.95 29.45
N PHE A 717 -4.15 -5.80 28.75
CA PHE A 717 -5.54 -6.09 29.11
C PHE A 717 -5.69 -6.71 30.53
N LEU A 718 -4.77 -7.61 30.88
CA LEU A 718 -4.69 -8.27 32.18
C LEU A 718 -3.97 -7.40 33.25
N LYS A 719 -3.44 -6.23 32.88
CA LYS A 719 -2.70 -5.30 33.74
C LYS A 719 -1.50 -5.92 34.47
N SER A 720 -0.62 -6.64 33.76
CA SER A 720 0.65 -7.12 34.32
C SER A 720 1.50 -5.95 34.86
N PRO A 721 2.10 -6.05 36.07
CA PRO A 721 2.92 -4.98 36.62
C PRO A 721 4.24 -4.76 35.88
N ASN A 722 4.76 -5.77 35.17
CA ASN A 722 6.06 -5.71 34.50
C ASN A 722 5.97 -5.23 33.04
N VAL A 723 4.78 -5.27 32.43
CA VAL A 723 4.62 -5.08 30.97
C VAL A 723 5.18 -3.74 30.51
N VAL A 724 4.91 -2.65 31.24
CA VAL A 724 5.39 -1.30 30.90
C VAL A 724 6.92 -1.25 30.76
N GLY A 725 7.65 -1.78 31.75
CA GLY A 725 9.12 -1.77 31.74
C GLY A 725 9.70 -2.64 30.63
N LYS A 726 9.18 -3.87 30.49
CA LYS A 726 9.58 -4.81 29.43
C LYS A 726 9.30 -4.25 28.03
N THR A 727 8.13 -3.63 27.82
CA THR A 727 7.76 -3.06 26.53
C THR A 727 8.61 -1.83 26.18
N LEU A 728 8.91 -0.94 27.13
CA LEU A 728 9.80 0.21 26.88
C LEU A 728 11.23 -0.25 26.54
N ALA A 729 11.73 -1.29 27.22
CA ALA A 729 13.01 -1.91 26.88
C ALA A 729 13.05 -2.52 25.47
N LEU A 730 11.91 -2.92 24.89
CA LEU A 730 11.80 -3.26 23.46
C LEU A 730 11.67 -2.01 22.57
N MET A 731 10.95 -0.97 23.02
CA MET A 731 10.72 0.25 22.24
C MET A 731 11.97 1.11 22.02
N SER A 732 13.00 0.95 22.85
CA SER A 732 14.29 1.64 22.71
C SER A 732 15.20 1.04 21.62
N GLN A 733 15.02 -0.25 21.29
CA GLN A 733 15.82 -1.00 20.32
C GLN A 733 15.39 -0.72 18.87
N SER A 734 16.34 -0.69 17.94
CA SER A 734 16.08 -0.48 16.51
C SER A 734 16.16 -1.79 15.72
N SER A 735 15.40 -1.90 14.64
CA SER A 735 15.26 -3.12 13.82
C SER A 735 15.36 -2.78 12.34
N ASP A 736 15.89 -3.70 11.50
CA ASP A 736 15.99 -3.42 10.06
C ASP A 736 14.61 -3.47 9.37
N GLN A 737 14.17 -2.32 8.86
CA GLN A 737 12.94 -2.13 8.12
C GLN A 737 13.11 -2.29 6.59
N LYS A 738 14.35 -2.45 6.07
CA LYS A 738 14.62 -2.59 4.61
C LYS A 738 13.83 -3.71 3.95
N LYS A 739 13.49 -4.78 4.69
CA LYS A 739 12.59 -5.87 4.26
C LYS A 739 11.17 -5.43 3.88
N TYR A 740 10.81 -4.17 4.13
CA TYR A 740 9.55 -3.55 3.72
C TYR A 740 9.72 -2.47 2.63
N ASN A 741 10.92 -2.28 2.09
CA ASN A 741 11.20 -1.32 1.02
C ASN A 741 10.92 -1.96 -0.34
N TRP A 742 10.31 -1.19 -1.24
CA TRP A 742 9.94 -1.65 -2.59
C TRP A 742 11.00 -1.28 -3.64
N SER A 743 11.04 -2.00 -4.76
CA SER A 743 12.08 -1.81 -5.77
C SER A 743 12.01 -0.42 -6.40
N LYS A 744 13.18 0.19 -6.66
CA LYS A 744 13.29 1.50 -7.31
C LYS A 744 12.69 1.49 -8.73
N GLU A 745 12.72 0.35 -9.42
CA GLU A 745 12.11 0.15 -10.74
C GLU A 745 10.58 0.19 -10.70
N LEU A 746 9.94 -0.42 -9.70
CA LEU A 746 8.48 -0.34 -9.54
C LEU A 746 8.08 1.09 -9.19
N LEU A 747 8.72 1.66 -8.16
CA LEU A 747 8.40 2.98 -7.64
C LEU A 747 8.59 4.13 -8.65
N SER A 748 9.53 4.00 -9.60
CA SER A 748 9.74 5.02 -10.65
C SER A 748 8.56 5.15 -11.62
N ARG A 749 7.79 4.07 -11.86
CA ARG A 749 6.63 4.06 -12.77
C ARG A 749 5.45 4.93 -12.26
N ASN A 750 5.44 5.30 -10.97
CA ASN A 750 4.48 6.26 -10.42
C ASN A 750 5.05 7.02 -9.19
N GLY A 751 5.79 8.10 -9.45
CA GLY A 751 6.31 8.99 -8.40
C GLY A 751 5.26 9.73 -7.55
N GLY A 752 3.98 9.69 -7.94
CA GLY A 752 2.88 10.20 -7.11
C GLY A 752 2.59 9.26 -5.94
N TYR A 753 2.30 8.00 -6.26
CA TYR A 753 1.99 6.94 -5.30
C TYR A 753 3.22 6.50 -4.50
N ALA A 754 4.39 6.43 -5.16
CA ALA A 754 5.65 6.04 -4.53
C ALA A 754 6.09 6.94 -3.38
N ARG A 755 5.60 8.20 -3.29
CA ARG A 755 6.00 9.18 -2.27
C ARG A 755 5.88 8.63 -0.84
N ALA A 756 4.78 7.94 -0.54
CA ALA A 756 4.54 7.34 0.78
C ALA A 756 5.59 6.26 1.13
N PHE A 757 6.00 5.48 0.13
CA PHE A 757 6.94 4.37 0.28
C PHE A 757 8.40 4.80 0.30
N VAL A 758 8.76 5.84 -0.47
CA VAL A 758 10.07 6.50 -0.39
C VAL A 758 10.22 7.15 0.99
N ALA A 759 9.25 7.95 1.44
CA ALA A 759 9.29 8.54 2.78
C ALA A 759 9.31 7.50 3.92
N THR A 760 8.64 6.35 3.73
CA THR A 760 8.75 5.19 4.64
C THR A 760 10.19 4.67 4.67
N ALA A 761 10.79 4.39 3.51
CA ALA A 761 12.13 3.84 3.41
C ALA A 761 13.21 4.77 3.98
N ASP A 762 13.11 6.07 3.69
CA ASP A 762 14.08 7.09 4.09
C ASP A 762 14.05 7.39 5.60
N SER A 763 12.91 7.15 6.27
CA SER A 763 12.73 7.44 7.71
C SER A 763 12.65 6.21 8.62
N SER A 764 12.64 5.00 8.05
CA SER A 764 12.69 3.71 8.76
C SER A 764 11.75 3.58 9.98
N PRO A 765 10.43 3.80 9.81
CA PRO A 765 9.45 3.77 10.90
C PRO A 765 9.42 2.38 11.55
N GLN A 766 9.68 2.35 12.86
CA GLN A 766 9.91 1.12 13.60
C GLN A 766 8.59 0.44 13.97
N ARG A 767 8.11 -0.43 13.08
CA ARG A 767 6.75 -1.02 13.11
C ARG A 767 6.39 -1.71 14.43
N ASP A 768 7.31 -2.43 15.05
CA ASP A 768 7.07 -3.10 16.32
C ASP A 768 6.94 -2.10 17.48
N GLN A 769 7.81 -1.09 17.54
CA GLN A 769 7.67 0.03 18.48
C GLN A 769 6.32 0.75 18.32
N ILE A 770 5.83 0.91 17.09
CA ILE A 770 4.53 1.53 16.80
C ILE A 770 3.36 0.64 17.26
N HIS A 771 3.49 -0.70 17.22
CA HIS A 771 2.49 -1.60 17.83
C HIS A 771 2.55 -1.55 19.36
N PHE A 772 3.75 -1.55 19.94
CA PHE A 772 3.95 -1.41 21.38
C PHE A 772 3.36 -0.10 21.93
N ALA A 773 3.64 1.02 21.27
CA ALA A 773 3.04 2.32 21.60
C ALA A 773 1.52 2.36 21.38
N LYS A 774 0.99 1.56 20.44
CA LYS A 774 -0.46 1.39 20.23
C LYS A 774 -1.09 0.61 21.39
N GLU A 775 -0.47 -0.43 21.94
CA GLU A 775 -1.08 -1.18 23.05
C GLU A 775 -0.88 -0.50 24.41
N LEU A 776 0.31 0.04 24.71
CA LEU A 776 0.59 0.70 26.00
C LEU A 776 -0.34 1.88 26.31
N ARG A 777 -0.92 2.55 25.31
CA ARG A 777 -1.87 3.66 25.51
C ARG A 777 -3.19 3.25 26.21
N ASN A 778 -3.44 1.94 26.35
CA ASN A 778 -4.59 1.40 27.10
C ASN A 778 -4.21 1.05 28.56
N MET A 779 -2.96 1.28 28.97
CA MET A 779 -2.44 0.98 30.31
C MET A 779 -2.53 2.22 31.20
N ASP A 780 -3.28 2.12 32.28
CA ASP A 780 -3.62 3.19 33.23
C ASP A 780 -2.94 3.02 34.61
N VAL A 781 -2.22 1.92 34.83
CA VAL A 781 -1.62 1.53 36.11
C VAL A 781 -0.17 1.05 35.96
N HIS A 782 0.52 0.85 37.09
CA HIS A 782 1.90 0.32 37.20
C HIS A 782 3.02 1.14 36.53
N TRP A 783 2.70 2.27 35.90
CA TRP A 783 3.67 3.25 35.41
C TRP A 783 4.47 3.90 36.55
N LYS A 784 5.81 3.93 36.39
CA LYS A 784 6.73 4.76 37.18
C LYS A 784 6.99 6.08 36.45
N LYS A 785 7.28 7.18 37.15
CA LYS A 785 7.59 8.50 36.56
C LYS A 785 8.57 8.43 35.38
N LYS A 786 9.71 7.75 35.54
CA LYS A 786 10.72 7.55 34.48
C LYS A 786 10.13 6.94 33.20
N GLN A 787 9.22 5.97 33.34
CA GLN A 787 8.61 5.25 32.22
C GLN A 787 7.63 6.13 31.42
N TRP A 788 6.86 7.00 32.09
CA TRP A 788 6.05 8.01 31.40
C TRP A 788 6.90 8.94 30.55
N LEU A 789 7.99 9.48 31.11
CA LEU A 789 8.90 10.38 30.40
C LEU A 789 9.59 9.68 29.22
N GLU A 790 9.99 8.41 29.39
CA GLU A 790 10.56 7.58 28.33
C GLU A 790 9.55 7.33 27.18
N TYR A 791 8.30 7.01 27.51
CA TYR A 791 7.22 6.79 26.54
C TYR A 791 6.89 8.05 25.73
N PHE A 792 6.84 9.22 26.37
CA PHE A 792 6.61 10.48 25.66
C PHE A 792 7.85 10.98 24.89
N ARG A 793 9.07 10.66 25.33
CA ARG A 793 10.28 10.84 24.49
C ARG A 793 10.31 9.91 23.29
N TRP A 794 9.79 8.69 23.41
CA TRP A 794 9.59 7.83 22.24
C TRP A 794 8.62 8.46 21.23
N TYR A 795 7.49 9.02 21.68
CA TYR A 795 6.59 9.77 20.79
C TYR A 795 7.29 10.96 20.13
N LYS A 796 8.18 11.65 20.86
CA LYS A 796 8.96 12.77 20.34
C LYS A 796 9.93 12.36 19.22
N LYS A 797 10.67 11.26 19.42
CA LYS A 797 11.48 10.60 18.37
C LYS A 797 10.63 10.15 17.19
N ALA A 798 9.42 9.63 17.44
CA ALA A 798 8.50 9.17 16.41
C ALA A 798 7.93 10.31 15.53
N GLU A 799 8.08 11.59 15.91
CA GLU A 799 7.81 12.72 14.99
C GLU A 799 8.77 12.74 13.79
N GLY A 800 9.97 12.16 13.93
CA GLY A 800 10.93 11.98 12.85
C GLY A 800 10.44 11.00 11.77
N PHE A 801 9.71 9.95 12.17
CA PHE A 801 9.17 8.94 11.26
C PHE A 801 8.18 9.55 10.24
N LYS A 802 8.22 9.03 9.01
CA LYS A 802 7.33 9.37 7.90
C LYS A 802 6.72 8.09 7.31
N GLY A 803 5.65 8.26 6.54
CA GLY A 803 4.92 7.14 5.95
C GLY A 803 3.78 7.60 5.07
N GLY A 804 2.72 6.80 5.02
CA GLY A 804 1.50 7.11 4.29
C GLY A 804 0.71 8.30 4.86
N ASN A 805 -0.27 8.77 4.09
CA ASN A 805 -1.11 9.93 4.41
C ASN A 805 -1.70 9.93 5.84
N SER A 806 -2.05 8.77 6.40
CA SER A 806 -2.64 8.66 7.73
C SER A 806 -1.62 8.39 8.85
N PHE A 807 -0.37 8.02 8.50
CA PHE A 807 0.69 7.57 9.42
C PHE A 807 0.86 8.47 10.66
N SER A 808 1.12 9.77 10.44
CA SER A 808 1.33 10.74 11.54
C SER A 808 0.04 11.03 12.32
N GLY A 809 -1.12 10.87 11.69
CA GLY A 809 -2.42 10.96 12.35
C GLY A 809 -2.64 9.84 13.36
N PHE A 810 -2.22 8.60 13.05
CA PHE A 810 -2.27 7.51 14.02
C PHE A 810 -1.35 7.76 15.21
N LEU A 811 -0.09 8.17 14.99
CA LEU A 811 0.84 8.49 16.08
C LEU A 811 0.32 9.60 16.99
N LYS A 812 -0.24 10.68 16.40
CA LYS A 812 -0.91 11.76 17.15
C LYS A 812 -2.10 11.23 17.95
N ASN A 813 -2.95 10.40 17.35
CA ASN A 813 -4.10 9.82 18.05
C ASN A 813 -3.66 8.91 19.21
N PHE A 814 -2.59 8.12 19.06
CA PHE A 814 -2.08 7.27 20.13
C PHE A 814 -1.52 8.12 21.29
N ARG A 815 -0.71 9.14 20.98
CA ARG A 815 -0.17 10.09 21.96
C ARG A 815 -1.30 10.82 22.71
N ASN A 816 -2.36 11.20 22.01
CA ASN A 816 -3.52 11.87 22.59
C ASN A 816 -4.34 10.94 23.50
N GLU A 817 -4.49 9.65 23.17
CA GLU A 817 -5.14 8.69 24.07
C GLU A 817 -4.26 8.37 25.29
N ALA A 818 -2.94 8.26 25.12
CA ALA A 818 -2.01 8.08 26.24
C ALA A 818 -2.02 9.27 27.22
N LEU A 819 -2.17 10.51 26.73
CA LEU A 819 -2.27 11.71 27.58
C LEU A 819 -3.48 11.70 28.52
N VAL A 820 -4.55 10.95 28.22
CA VAL A 820 -5.73 10.83 29.11
C VAL A 820 -5.41 10.06 30.39
N HIS A 821 -4.33 9.26 30.37
CA HIS A 821 -3.87 8.44 31.49
C HIS A 821 -2.63 9.02 32.20
N LEU A 822 -2.10 10.16 31.74
CA LEU A 822 -0.94 10.82 32.35
C LEU A 822 -1.35 11.54 33.65
N PRO A 823 -0.68 11.27 34.79
CA PRO A 823 -0.89 12.01 36.03
C PRO A 823 -0.65 13.53 35.88
N GLU A 824 -1.41 14.33 36.62
CA GLU A 824 -1.42 15.80 36.52
C GLU A 824 -0.03 16.39 36.74
N GLU A 825 0.69 15.88 37.74
CA GLU A 825 2.03 16.28 38.16
C GLU A 825 3.14 15.96 37.14
N LEU A 826 2.84 15.25 36.06
CA LEU A 826 3.78 14.95 34.97
C LEU A 826 3.49 15.71 33.68
N LYS A 827 2.40 16.49 33.60
CA LYS A 827 2.01 17.21 32.37
C LYS A 827 3.08 18.21 31.93
N GLU A 828 3.60 19.03 32.84
CA GLU A 828 4.62 20.04 32.52
C GLU A 828 5.90 19.39 31.95
N GLU A 829 6.38 18.29 32.54
CA GLU A 829 7.55 17.57 32.03
C GLU A 829 7.30 16.96 30.65
N VAL A 830 6.11 16.43 30.38
CA VAL A 830 5.72 15.91 29.06
C VAL A 830 5.51 17.02 28.02
N GLU A 831 5.07 18.21 28.44
CA GLU A 831 5.05 19.40 27.57
C GLU A 831 6.44 19.93 27.27
N MET A 832 7.39 19.86 28.22
CA MET A 832 8.78 20.19 27.97
C MET A 832 9.42 19.21 27.00
N ILE A 833 9.17 17.90 27.14
CA ILE A 833 9.56 16.88 26.14
C ILE A 833 8.99 17.19 24.76
N GLN A 834 7.75 17.71 24.67
CA GLN A 834 7.16 18.10 23.39
C GLN A 834 7.89 19.29 22.72
N LYS A 835 8.54 20.15 23.51
CA LYS A 835 9.34 21.32 23.07
C LYS A 835 10.80 20.97 22.74
N GLU A 836 11.29 19.79 23.10
CA GLU A 836 12.62 19.27 22.71
C GLU A 836 12.75 19.17 21.17
N THR A 837 13.96 18.99 20.63
CA THR A 837 14.15 18.64 19.20
C THR A 837 13.77 17.18 18.95
N SER A 838 13.09 16.88 17.84
CA SER A 838 12.65 15.50 17.51
C SER A 838 13.82 14.58 17.13
N ASN A 839 14.85 15.13 16.50
CA ASN A 839 16.19 14.55 16.48
C ASN A 839 16.99 15.10 17.67
N GLN A 840 16.82 14.50 18.84
CA GLN A 840 17.96 14.33 19.73
C GLN A 840 18.85 13.28 19.06
N GLY A 841 20.08 13.69 18.72
CA GLY A 841 21.12 12.78 18.26
C GLY A 841 21.74 12.02 19.44
N PRO A 842 23.06 11.76 19.44
CA PRO A 842 23.73 11.41 20.68
C PRO A 842 23.53 12.51 21.75
N PRO A 843 23.52 12.15 23.05
CA PRO A 843 23.30 13.11 24.15
C PRO A 843 24.49 14.07 24.39
N PHE A 844 25.55 13.91 23.61
CA PHE A 844 26.79 14.69 23.58
C PHE A 844 27.40 14.59 22.17
N GLU A 845 28.42 15.39 21.85
CA GLU A 845 29.21 15.15 20.64
C GLU A 845 29.98 13.83 20.77
N VAL A 846 29.89 12.95 19.76
CA VAL A 846 30.53 11.62 19.76
C VAL A 846 31.95 11.74 19.24
N GLU A 847 32.91 11.43 20.11
CA GLU A 847 34.34 11.49 19.81
C GLU A 847 34.90 10.12 19.39
N ALA A 848 34.20 9.02 19.72
CA ALA A 848 34.53 7.66 19.30
C ALA A 848 33.26 6.87 18.97
N SER A 849 33.26 6.14 17.86
CA SER A 849 32.19 5.21 17.48
C SER A 849 32.73 3.79 17.44
N LEU A 850 32.05 2.89 18.13
CA LEU A 850 32.37 1.48 18.28
C LEU A 850 31.17 0.63 17.84
N GLU A 851 31.44 -0.57 17.35
CA GLU A 851 30.41 -1.51 16.91
C GLU A 851 30.78 -2.92 17.38
N VAL A 852 29.81 -3.68 17.87
CA VAL A 852 29.98 -5.10 18.23
C VAL A 852 28.70 -5.87 17.90
N GLY A 853 28.88 -7.12 17.46
CA GLY A 853 27.82 -8.08 17.18
C GLY A 853 28.13 -9.43 17.84
N ILE A 854 27.59 -10.52 17.30
CA ILE A 854 27.60 -11.85 17.92
C ILE A 854 28.15 -12.90 16.97
N LEU A 855 29.09 -13.73 17.46
CA LEU A 855 29.45 -14.97 16.79
C LEU A 855 28.39 -16.02 17.14
N GLY A 856 27.34 -16.06 16.31
CA GLY A 856 26.23 -17.01 16.44
C GLY A 856 26.73 -18.46 16.55
N GLN A 857 25.99 -19.27 17.30
CA GLN A 857 26.37 -20.63 17.74
C GLN A 857 27.56 -20.73 18.73
N GLN A 858 28.39 -19.69 18.90
CA GLN A 858 29.55 -19.74 19.82
C GLN A 858 29.31 -19.09 21.19
N MET A 859 28.19 -18.38 21.40
CA MET A 859 27.91 -17.60 22.62
C MET A 859 29.07 -16.66 22.99
N ARG A 860 29.53 -15.88 22.00
CA ARG A 860 30.59 -14.87 22.10
C ARG A 860 30.21 -13.62 21.32
N PHE A 861 30.75 -12.47 21.73
CA PHE A 861 30.75 -11.28 20.90
C PHE A 861 31.65 -11.48 19.68
N ASN A 862 31.41 -10.76 18.59
CA ASN A 862 32.21 -10.87 17.35
C ASN A 862 33.56 -10.12 17.39
N LYS A 863 33.89 -9.51 18.54
CA LYS A 863 35.17 -8.87 18.83
C LYS A 863 35.56 -9.17 20.27
N ASP A 864 36.76 -9.73 20.47
CA ASP A 864 37.31 -9.99 21.80
C ASP A 864 37.83 -8.70 22.48
N SER A 865 38.08 -7.64 21.69
CA SER A 865 38.43 -6.32 22.22
C SER A 865 37.88 -5.16 21.38
N LEU A 866 37.81 -4.00 22.04
CA LEU A 866 37.53 -2.67 21.49
C LEU A 866 38.54 -1.69 22.11
N SER A 867 38.98 -0.65 21.40
CA SER A 867 39.87 0.40 21.95
C SER A 867 39.21 1.78 21.89
N VAL A 868 39.45 2.61 22.91
CA VAL A 868 39.04 4.02 22.95
C VAL A 868 39.96 4.84 23.86
N ASN A 869 40.24 6.10 23.50
CA ASN A 869 41.04 6.96 24.37
C ASN A 869 40.29 7.34 25.66
N ALA A 870 41.03 7.55 26.75
CA ALA A 870 40.49 7.89 28.06
C ALA A 870 39.61 9.16 28.03
N GLY A 871 38.49 9.12 28.77
CA GLY A 871 37.59 10.25 28.94
C GLY A 871 36.76 10.66 27.71
N LYS A 872 36.85 9.96 26.59
CA LYS A 872 36.10 10.29 25.35
C LYS A 872 34.60 10.00 25.44
N ASN A 873 33.80 10.79 24.72
CA ASN A 873 32.37 10.53 24.51
C ASN A 873 32.16 9.42 23.45
N VAL A 874 31.50 8.33 23.83
CA VAL A 874 31.41 7.11 23.01
C VAL A 874 29.98 6.81 22.56
N GLU A 875 29.83 6.44 21.28
CA GLU A 875 28.70 5.65 20.78
C GLU A 875 29.15 4.20 20.58
N LEU A 876 28.55 3.25 21.30
CA LEU A 876 28.71 1.82 21.04
C LEU A 876 27.40 1.26 20.45
N ILE A 877 27.45 0.79 19.21
CA ILE A 877 26.34 0.09 18.58
C ILE A 877 26.49 -1.41 18.87
N PHE A 878 25.56 -1.98 19.64
CA PHE A 878 25.49 -3.43 19.86
C PHE A 878 24.38 -4.02 18.97
N HIS A 879 24.75 -4.97 18.13
CA HIS A 879 23.88 -5.73 17.24
C HIS A 879 23.61 -7.12 17.83
N ASN A 880 22.35 -7.55 17.88
CA ASN A 880 22.02 -8.96 18.07
C ASN A 880 21.75 -9.59 16.70
N ASP A 881 22.82 -9.95 16.02
CA ASP A 881 22.87 -10.66 14.75
C ASP A 881 23.03 -12.19 14.92
N ASP A 882 22.62 -12.74 16.08
CA ASP A 882 22.65 -14.18 16.35
C ASP A 882 21.78 -14.97 15.35
N THR A 883 22.21 -16.20 15.06
CA THR A 883 21.48 -17.16 14.22
C THR A 883 20.54 -18.04 15.04
N LEU A 884 20.73 -18.10 16.36
CA LEU A 884 19.83 -18.75 17.30
C LEU A 884 18.84 -17.72 17.88
N PRO A 885 17.61 -18.12 18.27
CA PRO A 885 16.59 -17.22 18.81
C PRO A 885 16.87 -16.83 20.27
N LEU A 886 18.04 -16.23 20.50
CA LEU A 886 18.52 -15.76 21.80
C LEU A 886 18.40 -14.24 21.90
N MET A 887 18.34 -13.75 23.13
CA MET A 887 18.38 -12.33 23.45
C MET A 887 19.63 -12.05 24.27
N HIS A 888 20.27 -10.92 24.02
CA HIS A 888 21.59 -10.60 24.57
C HIS A 888 21.65 -9.15 25.02
N ASN A 889 22.38 -8.87 26.10
CA ASN A 889 22.70 -7.52 26.55
C ASN A 889 24.22 -7.32 26.54
N LEU A 890 24.66 -6.09 26.77
CA LEU A 890 26.07 -5.76 26.98
C LEU A 890 26.17 -4.77 28.14
N LEU A 891 26.90 -5.16 29.17
CA LEU A 891 27.26 -4.33 30.31
C LEU A 891 28.77 -4.07 30.26
N LEU A 892 29.16 -2.79 30.29
CA LEU A 892 30.54 -2.37 30.54
C LEU A 892 30.74 -2.25 32.05
N VAL A 893 31.76 -2.91 32.59
CA VAL A 893 31.99 -3.00 34.05
C VAL A 893 33.42 -2.60 34.43
N LYS A 894 33.65 -2.29 35.71
CA LYS A 894 34.98 -1.99 36.24
C LYS A 894 35.92 -3.23 36.15
N PRO A 895 37.24 -3.04 36.00
CA PRO A 895 38.18 -4.15 35.83
C PRO A 895 38.10 -5.15 36.99
N GLY A 896 37.90 -6.44 36.69
CA GLY A 896 37.83 -7.52 37.68
C GLY A 896 36.44 -7.75 38.28
N SER A 897 35.44 -6.90 37.99
CA SER A 897 34.08 -7.04 38.54
C SER A 897 33.16 -7.92 37.69
N ARG A 898 33.59 -8.42 36.52
CA ARG A 898 32.71 -9.19 35.62
C ARG A 898 32.00 -10.37 36.29
N MET A 899 32.70 -11.18 37.08
CA MET A 899 32.11 -12.36 37.71
C MET A 899 31.17 -12.03 38.88
N GLU A 900 31.38 -10.91 39.57
CA GLU A 900 30.44 -10.36 40.55
C GLU A 900 29.11 -10.02 39.87
N ILE A 901 29.15 -9.19 38.82
CA ILE A 901 27.98 -8.76 38.06
C ILE A 901 27.25 -9.93 37.37
N VAL A 902 27.98 -10.92 36.84
CA VAL A 902 27.37 -12.13 36.25
C VAL A 902 26.65 -12.97 37.29
N ASN A 903 27.23 -13.15 38.48
CA ASN A 903 26.60 -13.91 39.56
C ASN A 903 25.36 -13.19 40.13
N GLU A 904 25.42 -11.87 40.30
CA GLU A 904 24.26 -11.05 40.67
C GLU A 904 23.14 -11.14 39.65
N ALA A 905 23.45 -11.04 38.35
CA ALA A 905 22.45 -11.14 37.28
C ALA A 905 21.75 -12.51 37.23
N ILE A 906 22.49 -13.59 37.51
CA ILE A 906 21.93 -14.94 37.67
C ILE A 906 21.03 -15.01 38.93
N ALA A 907 21.44 -14.39 40.04
CA ALA A 907 20.67 -14.34 41.28
C ALA A 907 19.32 -13.59 41.15
N MET A 908 19.15 -12.72 40.14
CA MET A 908 17.87 -12.08 39.83
C MET A 908 16.78 -13.07 39.36
N GLY A 909 17.15 -14.27 38.92
CA GLY A 909 16.23 -15.33 38.51
C GLY A 909 15.20 -14.89 37.46
N ALA A 910 13.91 -15.10 37.76
CA ALA A 910 12.82 -14.71 36.87
C ALA A 910 12.58 -13.18 36.82
N ASP A 911 12.85 -12.47 37.91
CA ASP A 911 12.64 -11.02 38.00
C ASP A 911 13.70 -10.24 37.21
N GLY A 912 14.87 -10.85 36.96
CA GLY A 912 15.91 -10.31 36.07
C GLY A 912 15.38 -9.93 34.69
N MET A 913 14.39 -10.65 34.15
CA MET A 913 13.76 -10.35 32.86
C MET A 913 13.02 -9.00 32.85
N ALA A 914 12.51 -8.52 34.00
CA ALA A 914 11.88 -7.20 34.09
C ALA A 914 12.92 -6.05 34.11
N ASN A 915 14.15 -6.36 34.51
CA ASN A 915 15.28 -5.43 34.64
C ASN A 915 16.40 -5.68 33.61
N ASN A 916 16.12 -6.39 32.51
CA ASN A 916 17.07 -6.71 31.42
C ASN A 916 18.32 -7.50 31.86
N TYR A 917 18.27 -8.22 32.99
CA TYR A 917 19.43 -8.85 33.65
C TYR A 917 20.57 -7.87 33.98
N VAL A 918 20.22 -6.61 34.30
CA VAL A 918 21.15 -5.60 34.80
C VAL A 918 20.96 -5.47 36.33
N PRO A 919 21.93 -5.90 37.16
CA PRO A 919 21.92 -5.65 38.60
C PRO A 919 21.99 -4.16 38.95
N ASP A 920 21.56 -3.80 40.17
CA ASP A 920 21.76 -2.46 40.71
C ASP A 920 23.10 -2.39 41.46
N ASN A 921 24.19 -2.33 40.70
CA ASN A 921 25.56 -2.39 41.23
C ASN A 921 26.44 -1.28 40.62
N ALA A 922 27.09 -0.51 41.50
CA ALA A 922 27.94 0.64 41.16
C ALA A 922 29.24 0.28 40.40
N ASN A 923 29.52 -0.99 40.14
CA ASN A 923 30.60 -1.48 39.28
C ASN A 923 30.19 -1.56 37.80
N ILE A 924 28.91 -1.44 37.48
CA ILE A 924 28.40 -1.30 36.11
C ILE A 924 28.55 0.18 35.68
N LEU A 925 29.25 0.39 34.57
CA LEU A 925 29.58 1.73 34.04
C LEU A 925 28.61 2.18 32.94
N ALA A 926 28.14 1.24 32.12
CA ALA A 926 27.13 1.47 31.09
C ALA A 926 26.46 0.12 30.72
N SER A 927 25.21 0.14 30.26
CA SER A 927 24.48 -1.09 29.91
C SER A 927 23.45 -0.90 28.81
N THR A 928 23.23 -1.94 27.99
CA THR A 928 22.10 -2.04 27.06
C THR A 928 20.88 -2.68 27.74
N PRO A 929 19.65 -2.46 27.23
CA PRO A 929 18.56 -3.38 27.48
C PRO A 929 18.87 -4.77 26.88
N LEU A 930 17.98 -5.74 27.12
CA LEU A 930 18.08 -7.08 26.57
C LEU A 930 17.59 -7.07 25.10
N ILE A 931 18.52 -7.11 24.16
CA ILE A 931 18.29 -6.90 22.72
C ILE A 931 17.73 -8.17 22.07
N GLN A 932 16.65 -8.03 21.30
CA GLN A 932 16.07 -9.14 20.53
C GLN A 932 16.90 -9.49 19.29
N ILE A 933 16.85 -10.76 18.86
CA ILE A 933 17.40 -11.20 17.56
C ILE A 933 16.92 -10.30 16.41
N GLY A 934 17.88 -9.83 15.60
CA GLY A 934 17.64 -8.93 14.46
C GLY A 934 17.48 -7.45 14.82
N ASN A 935 17.63 -7.08 16.11
CA ASN A 935 17.66 -5.70 16.58
C ASN A 935 19.09 -5.23 16.90
N SER A 936 19.26 -3.91 17.02
CA SER A 936 20.44 -3.27 17.59
C SER A 936 20.07 -2.15 18.56
N TYR A 937 21.02 -1.76 19.41
CA TYR A 937 20.90 -0.67 20.36
C TYR A 937 22.14 0.23 20.29
N LYS A 938 21.94 1.54 20.46
CA LYS A 938 23.03 2.52 20.57
C LYS A 938 23.22 2.92 22.02
N LEU A 939 24.31 2.45 22.62
CA LEU A 939 24.72 2.79 23.97
C LEU A 939 25.63 4.03 23.94
N TYR A 940 25.23 5.06 24.68
CA TYR A 940 26.01 6.29 24.84
C TYR A 940 26.60 6.33 26.25
N PHE A 941 27.92 6.43 26.34
CA PHE A 941 28.64 6.54 27.61
C PHE A 941 29.90 7.39 27.45
N LYS A 942 30.46 7.86 28.57
CA LYS A 942 31.78 8.48 28.59
C LYS A 942 32.81 7.42 28.96
N ALA A 943 33.85 7.24 28.13
CA ALA A 943 34.94 6.33 28.42
C ALA A 943 35.59 6.70 29.77
N PRO A 944 36.01 5.70 30.57
CA PRO A 944 36.70 5.94 31.83
C PRO A 944 37.86 6.93 31.70
N ALA A 945 38.05 7.80 32.69
CA ALA A 945 39.17 8.75 32.72
C ALA A 945 40.51 8.12 33.14
N LYS A 946 40.48 6.88 33.63
CA LYS A 946 41.67 6.09 33.98
C LYS A 946 41.88 5.01 32.91
N ALA A 947 43.02 5.07 32.22
CA ALA A 947 43.46 4.04 31.28
C ALA A 947 43.55 2.64 31.91
N GLY A 948 43.35 1.60 31.09
CA GLY A 948 43.38 0.20 31.50
C GLY A 948 42.30 -0.65 30.81
N ASN A 949 42.23 -1.92 31.22
CA ASN A 949 41.40 -2.94 30.59
C ASN A 949 40.06 -3.06 31.33
N TYR A 950 38.98 -2.57 30.74
CA TYR A 950 37.62 -2.71 31.27
C TYR A 950 36.92 -3.89 30.59
N GLU A 951 36.06 -4.62 31.30
CA GLU A 951 35.38 -5.79 30.75
C GLU A 951 34.00 -5.38 30.20
N PHE A 952 33.62 -5.88 29.03
CA PHE A 952 32.22 -5.86 28.56
C PHE A 952 31.66 -7.28 28.49
N VAL A 953 30.44 -7.49 28.99
CA VAL A 953 29.86 -8.83 29.24
C VAL A 953 28.37 -8.89 28.94
N CYS A 954 27.90 -10.03 28.41
CA CYS A 954 26.49 -10.37 28.34
C CYS A 954 26.08 -11.10 29.64
N THR A 955 25.14 -10.54 30.38
CA THR A 955 24.67 -11.08 31.68
C THR A 955 23.33 -11.81 31.59
N TYR A 956 22.81 -12.05 30.38
CA TYR A 956 21.72 -13.00 30.20
C TYR A 956 22.12 -14.37 30.78
N PRO A 957 21.23 -15.09 31.51
CA PRO A 957 21.64 -16.22 32.33
C PRO A 957 22.45 -17.29 31.59
N GLY A 958 23.64 -17.58 32.12
CA GLY A 958 24.60 -18.54 31.55
C GLY A 958 25.58 -17.98 30.51
N HIS A 959 25.28 -16.84 29.88
CA HIS A 959 26.12 -16.32 28.77
C HIS A 959 27.46 -15.73 29.26
N GLY A 960 27.48 -15.01 30.39
CA GLY A 960 28.63 -14.21 30.85
C GLY A 960 29.91 -14.97 31.22
N LEU A 961 29.87 -16.30 31.19
CA LEU A 961 31.05 -17.17 31.30
C LEU A 961 31.91 -17.14 30.02
N THR A 962 31.27 -17.15 28.85
CA THR A 962 31.93 -17.16 27.52
C THR A 962 31.76 -15.84 26.77
N MET A 963 30.64 -15.15 26.98
CA MET A 963 30.25 -13.97 26.21
C MET A 963 30.72 -12.68 26.87
N TRP A 964 32.02 -12.43 26.77
CA TRP A 964 32.66 -11.20 27.23
C TRP A 964 33.84 -10.81 26.33
N GLY A 965 34.32 -9.57 26.49
CA GLY A 965 35.47 -9.00 25.81
C GLY A 965 36.06 -7.82 26.59
N THR A 966 37.11 -7.19 26.06
CA THR A 966 37.84 -6.10 26.74
C THR A 966 37.70 -4.76 26.00
N LEU A 967 37.20 -3.73 26.69
CA LEU A 967 37.37 -2.34 26.28
C LEU A 967 38.72 -1.84 26.82
N LEU A 968 39.69 -1.72 25.92
CA LEU A 968 40.98 -1.08 26.16
C LEU A 968 40.75 0.44 26.22
N VAL A 969 41.11 1.05 27.34
CA VAL A 969 41.05 2.50 27.53
C VAL A 969 42.47 3.04 27.56
N GLU A 970 42.81 3.91 26.62
CA GLU A 970 44.18 4.36 26.31
C GLU A 970 44.43 5.84 26.65
#